data_AF-A0A7C2GGG8-F1
#
_entry.id   AF-A0A7C2GGG8-F1
#
_cell.length_a   1.000
_cell.length_b   1.000
_cell.length_c   1.000
_cell.angle_alpha   90.00
_cell.angle_beta   90.00
_cell.angle_gamma   90.00
#
_symmetry.space_group_name_H-M   'P 1'
#
loop_
_entity.id
_entity.type
_entity.pdbx_description
1 polymer ?
#
loop_
_entity_poly.entity_id
_entity_poly.type
_entity_poly.pdbx_seq_one_letter_code
_entity_poly.pdbx_strand_id
1 'polypeptide(L)'
;TLTFLDEVKRIVKESRGVELDYDRLPLDDPKTFALLSRGETKGVFQLESGGMMATVRGLKPRRVEDIIALVSLYRPGPMEHIPTYIRRHHGLEPVSYSEFPHAEKYLRPILDETYGIPVYQEQIMQIASQVAGYSLGEADLLRRAMGKKRVEEMQKHRERFVRGAKERGVPEEEANRLFDMLEAFANYGFNKCLPARAKVVDWRTGRIVSLGEIVRGEAQGVWVVSLDEARLRLVPRPVVAAFPSGRAQVYALRTATGRVLEATANHPVYTPRGWRPLGALAPGDYVALPRHLPYRPSAHLEDHELDLLGFALAEGNLRHPSGFYLYTSSEEELAAMEEALKRFPNTRTRVAWRRGVAHLYVGREDRRAESGAVAFLKRMGLLGLGARTKRLPEEVYRLPPEEVARFLGRLWTGDGGVDPKGRLIHYATASLDLARGVQHLLLRLGLQSRLVEKHFAGGRKGYGVYLLGGFEAAHRFAEALGPYLLGKRRQDLEALLASWGAVGRSTKDVLPLAFLEEVKEGVARAAQGQVAAFLREAGLAEGLLRPSRGRRGLSRATLGRLAALTGSLALLRLAEAEVYWDRVEAVEPLGEEEVFDLTVEGTHTFVAEDLVVHNSHAAAYSLLSYQTAYVKAHYPVEFVAALLSVERHDSDKVAEYIRDARAMGIEVLPPDLNRSGFDFKVVGKEILFGLSAVKNVGEAAAEAILRERERGGPYRSLGDFLKRLPEQVVNRRALESLIKAGALDAFGDRARLLSSLDPLLRWAAESRERGRSGLVGLFAEVEEPPLVEAPPLDEITRLRYEKEALGIYVSGHPVLRYPGLREVASCPLEELPEFVRGLPGRPRVLLAGMVEAVVRKPTRSGGMMARFTLSDETGALEAVAFGRAYEGVSPKLKEDAPLLVLAEVERNEEGLRVVAQAVWTYEEVAEAPRALEVEVDHALLDERGVALLRSLLDEHPGTLPLYLRVQGPFGEALFALRGVRVGEEVVAPLEAEGFRAYLVPDREVFLQGNGGGQKEEVVPF
;
A
#
# COMPACT_ATOMS: atom_id res chain seq x y z
N THR A 1 7.48 -2.63 1.22
CA THR A 1 7.67 -1.16 1.31
C THR A 1 7.68 -0.63 2.73
N LEU A 2 6.62 -0.81 3.55
CA LEU A 2 6.62 -0.26 4.92
C LEU A 2 7.76 -0.82 5.79
N THR A 3 7.93 -2.15 5.83
CA THR A 3 9.08 -2.80 6.50
C THR A 3 10.43 -2.28 6.00
N PHE A 4 10.53 -1.98 4.70
CA PHE A 4 11.72 -1.38 4.11
C PHE A 4 11.97 0.05 4.62
N LEU A 5 10.92 0.89 4.68
CA LEU A 5 11.01 2.24 5.22
C LEU A 5 11.34 2.24 6.73
N ASP A 6 10.88 1.24 7.48
CA ASP A 6 11.26 1.07 8.90
C ASP A 6 12.76 0.75 9.05
N GLU A 7 13.29 -0.16 8.23
CA GLU A 7 14.72 -0.49 8.22
C GLU A 7 15.58 0.69 7.78
N VAL A 8 15.16 1.43 6.75
CA VAL A 8 15.78 2.70 6.36
C VAL A 8 15.85 3.64 7.56
N LYS A 9 14.73 3.85 8.26
CA LYS A 9 14.66 4.77 9.40
C LYS A 9 15.63 4.35 10.50
N ARG A 10 15.72 3.05 10.79
CA ARG A 10 16.68 2.49 11.74
C ARG A 10 18.13 2.74 11.30
N ILE A 11 18.48 2.42 10.06
CA ILE A 11 19.85 2.55 9.53
C ILE A 11 20.27 4.01 9.44
N VAL A 12 19.40 4.92 9.00
CA VAL A 12 19.68 6.36 8.94
C VAL A 12 19.93 6.93 10.34
N LYS A 13 19.16 6.49 11.34
CA LYS A 13 19.37 6.87 12.74
C LYS A 13 20.72 6.35 13.27
N GLU A 14 21.07 5.10 13.00
CA GLU A 14 22.35 4.51 13.44
C GLU A 14 23.56 5.13 12.73
N SER A 15 23.45 5.42 11.44
CA SER A 15 24.54 5.91 10.60
C SER A 15 24.79 7.42 10.79
N ARG A 16 23.72 8.22 10.84
CA ARG A 16 23.80 9.69 10.84
C ARG A 16 23.18 10.38 12.05
N GLY A 17 22.53 9.64 12.94
CA GLY A 17 21.82 10.22 14.09
C GLY A 17 20.55 10.99 13.71
N VAL A 18 20.02 10.82 12.49
CA VAL A 18 18.84 11.53 11.99
C VAL A 18 17.58 10.70 12.22
N GLU A 19 16.56 11.30 12.81
CA GLU A 19 15.21 10.72 12.91
C GLU A 19 14.40 11.08 11.66
N LEU A 20 14.04 10.07 10.86
CA LEU A 20 13.16 10.24 9.72
C LEU A 20 11.69 10.18 10.15
N ASP A 21 10.96 11.25 9.88
CA ASP A 21 9.50 11.33 10.03
C ASP A 21 8.84 11.44 8.65
N TYR A 22 8.37 10.29 8.15
CA TYR A 22 7.80 10.17 6.80
C TYR A 22 6.53 11.00 6.59
N ASP A 23 5.77 11.25 7.66
CA ASP A 23 4.51 11.99 7.63
C ASP A 23 4.72 13.51 7.55
N ARG A 24 5.97 13.96 7.76
CA ARG A 24 6.36 15.37 7.75
C ARG A 24 7.32 15.74 6.62
N LEU A 25 7.54 14.84 5.67
CA LEU A 25 8.40 15.14 4.52
C LEU A 25 7.76 16.23 3.64
N PRO A 26 8.56 17.17 3.12
CA PRO A 26 8.08 18.10 2.09
C PRO A 26 7.69 17.29 0.84
N LEU A 27 6.61 17.65 0.16
CA LEU A 27 6.12 16.95 -1.06
C LEU A 27 6.65 17.58 -2.37
N ASP A 28 7.48 18.61 -2.26
CA ASP A 28 8.06 19.40 -3.34
C ASP A 28 9.60 19.34 -3.35
N ASP A 29 10.20 18.28 -2.78
CA ASP A 29 11.65 18.18 -2.68
C ASP A 29 12.34 18.04 -4.05
N PRO A 30 13.23 18.98 -4.43
CA PRO A 30 13.81 19.02 -5.77
C PRO A 30 14.76 17.84 -6.04
N LYS A 31 15.46 17.31 -5.01
CA LYS A 31 16.38 16.18 -5.20
C LYS A 31 15.63 14.90 -5.54
N THR A 32 14.49 14.70 -4.90
CA THR A 32 13.60 13.56 -5.12
C THR A 32 13.11 13.53 -6.57
N PHE A 33 12.57 14.66 -7.06
CA PHE A 33 12.12 14.77 -8.44
C PHE A 33 13.27 14.71 -9.46
N ALA A 34 14.45 15.23 -9.12
CA ALA A 34 15.63 15.09 -9.97
C ALA A 34 16.07 13.62 -10.11
N LEU A 35 16.03 12.84 -9.02
CA LEU A 35 16.30 11.40 -9.04
C LEU A 35 15.31 10.65 -9.94
N LEU A 36 14.02 10.89 -9.74
CA LEU A 36 12.96 10.31 -10.57
C LEU A 36 13.17 10.68 -12.05
N SER A 37 13.48 11.96 -12.33
CA SER A 37 13.71 12.46 -13.69
C SER A 37 14.91 11.84 -14.40
N ARG A 38 15.94 11.39 -13.66
CA ARG A 38 17.05 10.60 -14.23
C ARG A 38 16.66 9.14 -14.52
N GLY A 39 15.49 8.70 -14.06
CA GLY A 39 15.04 7.32 -14.19
C GLY A 39 15.76 6.38 -13.23
N GLU A 40 16.25 6.85 -12.10
CA GLU A 40 16.94 6.05 -11.10
C GLU A 40 15.94 5.33 -10.16
N THR A 41 14.91 4.70 -10.72
CA THR A 41 13.76 4.18 -9.97
C THR A 41 13.90 2.75 -9.46
N LYS A 42 15.08 2.13 -9.56
CA LYS A 42 15.35 0.81 -8.94
C LYS A 42 15.09 0.86 -7.44
N GLY A 43 14.29 -0.06 -6.90
CA GLY A 43 13.85 -0.08 -5.50
C GLY A 43 12.87 1.04 -5.11
N VAL A 44 12.40 1.87 -6.06
CA VAL A 44 11.36 2.88 -5.80
C VAL A 44 10.00 2.25 -6.04
N PHE A 45 9.24 2.07 -4.96
CA PHE A 45 7.93 1.43 -4.96
C PHE A 45 7.03 1.88 -6.12
N GLN A 46 6.38 0.90 -6.79
CA GLN A 46 5.53 1.04 -7.99
C GLN A 46 6.21 1.54 -9.27
N LEU A 47 7.46 2.02 -9.22
CA LEU A 47 8.14 2.66 -10.35
C LEU A 47 9.34 1.85 -10.89
N GLU A 48 9.44 0.57 -10.55
CA GLU A 48 10.65 -0.24 -10.77
C GLU A 48 10.74 -0.89 -12.16
N SER A 49 9.60 -1.20 -12.79
CA SER A 49 9.61 -1.93 -14.07
C SER A 49 10.34 -1.15 -15.17
N GLY A 50 11.08 -1.84 -16.05
CA GLY A 50 11.93 -1.19 -17.06
C GLY A 50 11.18 -0.20 -17.97
N GLY A 51 9.96 -0.52 -18.41
CA GLY A 51 9.16 0.41 -19.19
C GLY A 51 8.62 1.60 -18.38
N MET A 52 8.31 1.40 -17.09
CA MET A 52 7.91 2.50 -16.19
C MET A 52 9.09 3.44 -15.97
N MET A 53 10.28 2.89 -15.71
CA MET A 53 11.51 3.66 -15.55
C MET A 53 11.81 4.54 -16.76
N ALA A 54 11.71 3.99 -17.98
CA ALA A 54 11.85 4.76 -19.22
C ALA A 54 10.79 5.87 -19.32
N THR A 55 9.57 5.58 -18.89
CA THR A 55 8.48 6.55 -18.88
C THR A 55 8.70 7.68 -17.88
N VAL A 56 9.12 7.37 -16.64
CA VAL A 56 9.46 8.38 -15.63
C VAL A 56 10.59 9.28 -16.15
N ARG A 57 11.61 8.71 -16.80
CA ARG A 57 12.74 9.44 -17.40
C ARG A 57 12.29 10.37 -18.54
N GLY A 58 11.35 9.92 -19.37
CA GLY A 58 10.75 10.75 -20.42
C GLY A 58 9.87 11.87 -19.84
N LEU A 59 9.08 11.57 -18.81
CA LEU A 59 8.18 12.51 -18.16
C LEU A 59 8.93 13.61 -17.40
N LYS A 60 9.96 13.23 -16.64
CA LYS A 60 10.67 14.11 -15.69
C LYS A 60 9.69 14.78 -14.70
N PRO A 61 9.05 13.98 -13.82
CA PRO A 61 8.03 14.50 -12.90
C PRO A 61 8.61 15.59 -12.00
N ARG A 62 7.82 16.63 -11.72
CA ARG A 62 8.22 17.81 -10.93
C ARG A 62 7.43 17.98 -9.64
N ARG A 63 6.33 17.24 -9.51
CA ARG A 63 5.38 17.29 -8.39
C ARG A 63 4.72 15.93 -8.18
N VAL A 64 4.10 15.69 -7.03
CA VAL A 64 3.50 14.40 -6.68
C VAL A 64 2.35 14.04 -7.62
N GLU A 65 1.61 15.03 -8.11
CA GLU A 65 0.52 14.86 -9.07
C GLU A 65 0.98 14.18 -10.37
N ASP A 66 2.23 14.42 -10.79
CA ASP A 66 2.80 13.77 -11.97
C ASP A 66 3.03 12.27 -11.70
N ILE A 67 3.39 11.89 -10.47
CA ILE A 67 3.51 10.49 -10.04
C ILE A 67 2.13 9.83 -10.01
N ILE A 68 1.12 10.52 -9.48
CA ILE A 68 -0.27 10.04 -9.43
C ILE A 68 -0.81 9.80 -10.84
N ALA A 69 -0.62 10.76 -11.75
CA ALA A 69 -1.04 10.64 -13.14
C ALA A 69 -0.30 9.50 -13.84
N LEU A 70 1.01 9.39 -13.64
CA LEU A 70 1.81 8.34 -14.27
C LEU A 70 1.42 6.93 -13.82
N VAL A 71 1.24 6.70 -12.51
CA VAL A 71 0.78 5.40 -11.96
C VAL A 71 -0.64 5.05 -12.43
N SER A 72 -1.44 6.07 -12.74
CA SER A 72 -2.79 5.89 -13.30
C SER A 72 -2.75 5.56 -14.80
N LEU A 73 -1.87 6.21 -15.57
CA LEU A 73 -1.72 6.05 -17.02
C LEU A 73 -0.93 4.80 -17.42
N TYR A 74 0.02 4.35 -16.63
CA TYR A 74 0.92 3.24 -16.98
C TYR A 74 0.26 1.86 -16.77
N ARG A 75 -0.79 1.59 -17.56
CA ARG A 75 -1.55 0.33 -17.60
C ARG A 75 -1.99 0.02 -19.04
N PRO A 76 -2.27 -1.26 -19.39
CA PRO A 76 -2.75 -1.63 -20.72
C PRO A 76 -4.02 -0.85 -21.12
N GLY A 77 -3.92 -0.07 -22.21
CA GLY A 77 -4.93 0.89 -22.65
C GLY A 77 -4.42 2.34 -22.55
N PRO A 78 -4.49 3.00 -21.38
CA PRO A 78 -4.16 4.41 -21.22
C PRO A 78 -2.67 4.73 -21.43
N MET A 79 -1.81 3.72 -21.50
CA MET A 79 -0.39 3.87 -21.84
C MET A 79 -0.15 4.62 -23.15
N GLU A 80 -1.07 4.54 -24.12
CA GLU A 80 -0.95 5.25 -25.40
C GLU A 80 -0.97 6.78 -25.26
N HIS A 81 -1.51 7.30 -24.15
CA HIS A 81 -1.61 8.74 -23.90
C HIS A 81 -0.39 9.32 -23.20
N ILE A 82 0.50 8.47 -22.68
CA ILE A 82 1.71 8.88 -21.98
C ILE A 82 2.60 9.78 -22.86
N PRO A 83 2.91 9.46 -24.14
CA PRO A 83 3.72 10.34 -24.98
C PRO A 83 3.11 11.74 -25.15
N THR A 84 1.78 11.84 -25.26
CA THR A 84 1.07 13.12 -25.35
C THR A 84 1.12 13.88 -24.03
N TYR A 85 0.93 13.19 -22.90
CA TYR A 85 1.09 13.77 -21.56
C TYR A 85 2.49 14.37 -21.40
N ILE A 86 3.53 13.64 -21.80
CA ILE A 86 4.93 14.08 -21.73
C ILE A 86 5.17 15.34 -22.57
N ARG A 87 4.74 15.39 -23.84
CA ARG A 87 4.96 16.57 -24.70
C ARG A 87 4.29 17.82 -24.14
N ARG A 88 3.07 17.68 -23.62
CA ARG A 88 2.32 18.79 -23.02
C ARG A 88 2.90 19.22 -21.68
N HIS A 89 3.32 18.27 -20.85
CA HIS A 89 4.03 18.53 -19.60
C HIS A 89 5.30 19.38 -19.84
N HIS A 90 6.06 19.08 -20.90
CA HIS A 90 7.26 19.85 -21.29
C HIS A 90 6.97 21.17 -22.02
N GLY A 91 5.69 21.51 -22.25
CA GLY A 91 5.31 22.71 -23.00
C GLY A 91 5.67 22.66 -24.49
N LEU A 92 5.97 21.48 -25.03
CA LEU A 92 6.29 21.27 -26.46
C LEU A 92 5.05 21.14 -27.33
N GLU A 93 3.91 20.80 -26.71
CA GLU A 93 2.61 20.72 -27.35
C GLU A 93 1.63 21.59 -26.55
N PRO A 94 1.00 22.61 -27.15
CA PRO A 94 0.00 23.40 -26.45
C PRO A 94 -1.21 22.51 -26.10
N VAL A 95 -1.73 22.67 -24.88
CA VAL A 95 -2.99 22.04 -24.49
C VAL A 95 -4.13 22.76 -25.22
N SER A 96 -4.51 22.21 -26.38
CA SER A 96 -5.59 22.73 -27.21
C SER A 96 -6.85 21.91 -27.04
N TYR A 97 -7.98 22.61 -26.92
CA TYR A 97 -9.32 22.02 -26.97
C TYR A 97 -10.00 22.34 -28.32
N SER A 98 -9.22 22.62 -29.37
CA SER A 98 -9.73 23.03 -30.69
C SER A 98 -10.62 22.01 -31.40
N GLU A 99 -10.54 20.74 -31.02
CA GLU A 99 -11.47 19.68 -31.48
C GLU A 99 -12.88 19.84 -30.89
N PHE A 100 -12.95 20.54 -29.76
CA PHE A 100 -14.15 20.80 -28.98
C PHE A 100 -14.29 22.30 -28.60
N PRO A 101 -14.34 23.22 -29.59
CA PRO A 101 -14.29 24.66 -29.34
C PRO A 101 -15.49 25.16 -28.51
N HIS A 102 -16.64 24.49 -28.60
CA HIS A 102 -17.82 24.87 -27.82
C HIS A 102 -17.81 24.26 -26.41
N ALA A 103 -17.19 23.09 -26.24
CA ALA A 103 -17.02 22.44 -24.96
C ALA A 103 -15.77 22.89 -24.19
N GLU A 104 -14.83 23.62 -24.80
CA GLU A 104 -13.57 24.08 -24.20
C GLU A 104 -13.78 24.73 -22.82
N LYS A 105 -14.78 25.60 -22.69
CA LYS A 105 -15.12 26.28 -21.43
C LYS A 105 -15.45 25.34 -20.26
N TYR A 106 -15.87 24.10 -20.56
CA TYR A 106 -16.13 23.05 -19.57
C TYR A 106 -14.94 22.12 -19.41
N LEU A 107 -14.24 21.81 -20.52
CA LEU A 107 -13.12 20.86 -20.53
C LEU A 107 -11.88 21.42 -19.83
N ARG A 108 -11.53 22.67 -20.10
CA ARG A 108 -10.30 23.30 -19.62
C ARG A 108 -10.16 23.27 -18.08
N PRO A 109 -11.17 23.69 -17.28
CA PRO A 109 -11.08 23.62 -15.81
C PRO A 109 -10.90 22.21 -15.24
N ILE A 110 -11.32 21.16 -15.97
CA ILE A 110 -11.29 19.77 -15.52
C ILE A 110 -9.97 19.09 -15.91
N LEU A 111 -9.51 19.35 -17.14
CA LEU A 111 -8.44 18.60 -17.76
C LEU A 111 -7.09 19.31 -17.73
N ASP A 112 -7.01 20.59 -17.37
CA ASP A 112 -5.74 21.33 -17.32
C ASP A 112 -4.74 20.71 -16.33
N GLU A 113 -5.21 20.16 -15.21
CA GLU A 113 -4.36 19.45 -14.25
C GLU A 113 -3.60 18.28 -14.88
N THR A 114 -4.24 17.60 -15.83
CA THR A 114 -3.72 16.43 -16.55
C THR A 114 -3.41 16.75 -18.01
N TYR A 115 -3.12 18.02 -18.30
CA TYR A 115 -2.71 18.51 -19.61
C TYR A 115 -3.69 18.14 -20.74
N GLY A 116 -4.99 18.27 -20.53
CA GLY A 116 -6.01 18.02 -21.54
C GLY A 116 -6.30 16.54 -21.79
N ILE A 117 -5.76 15.62 -20.98
CA ILE A 117 -5.96 14.18 -21.11
C ILE A 117 -6.86 13.70 -19.96
N PRO A 118 -8.01 13.07 -20.21
CA PRO A 118 -8.86 12.54 -19.16
C PRO A 118 -8.23 11.29 -18.53
N VAL A 119 -7.47 11.48 -17.45
CA VAL A 119 -6.79 10.42 -16.71
C VAL A 119 -7.69 9.85 -15.63
N TYR A 120 -8.56 10.67 -15.04
CA TYR A 120 -9.33 10.31 -13.86
C TYR A 120 -10.81 10.01 -14.18
N GLN A 121 -11.45 9.11 -13.42
CA GLN A 121 -12.87 8.75 -13.62
C GLN A 121 -13.77 9.94 -13.32
N GLU A 122 -13.30 10.78 -12.41
CA GLU A 122 -13.90 11.99 -11.91
C GLU A 122 -13.91 13.05 -13.00
N GLN A 123 -12.82 13.16 -13.78
CA GLN A 123 -12.76 14.03 -14.94
C GLN A 123 -13.82 13.64 -15.98
N ILE A 124 -13.97 12.34 -16.28
CA ILE A 124 -14.99 11.85 -17.21
C ILE A 124 -16.40 12.19 -16.71
N MET A 125 -16.64 12.03 -15.41
CA MET A 125 -17.92 12.34 -14.80
C MET A 125 -18.21 13.84 -14.84
N GLN A 126 -17.23 14.67 -14.49
CA GLN A 126 -17.33 16.13 -14.54
C GLN A 126 -17.60 16.60 -15.97
N ILE A 127 -16.94 16.03 -16.99
CA ILE A 127 -17.18 16.37 -18.40
C ILE A 127 -18.62 16.03 -18.78
N ALA A 128 -19.09 14.81 -18.47
CA ALA A 128 -20.46 14.41 -18.81
C ALA A 128 -21.52 15.29 -18.11
N SER A 129 -21.24 15.70 -16.87
CA SER A 129 -22.15 16.59 -16.14
C SER A 129 -22.17 18.01 -16.68
N GLN A 130 -21.00 18.60 -16.95
CA GLN A 130 -20.91 19.98 -17.41
C GLN A 130 -21.30 20.14 -18.88
N VAL A 131 -20.87 19.20 -19.75
CA VAL A 131 -21.15 19.28 -21.18
C VAL A 131 -22.56 18.82 -21.50
N ALA A 132 -23.00 17.66 -21.01
CA ALA A 132 -24.28 17.06 -21.40
C ALA A 132 -25.40 17.24 -20.38
N GLY A 133 -25.16 17.96 -19.29
CA GLY A 133 -26.17 18.18 -18.25
C GLY A 133 -26.63 16.91 -17.57
N TYR A 134 -25.74 15.94 -17.46
CA TYR A 134 -25.94 14.80 -16.58
C TYR A 134 -25.91 15.30 -15.13
N SER A 135 -26.80 14.77 -14.30
CA SER A 135 -26.47 14.69 -12.89
C SER A 135 -25.23 13.83 -12.76
N LEU A 136 -24.33 14.13 -11.83
CA LEU A 136 -23.12 13.32 -11.74
C LEU A 136 -23.46 11.85 -11.36
N GLY A 137 -24.64 11.57 -10.81
CA GLY A 137 -25.15 10.20 -10.61
C GLY A 137 -25.42 9.49 -11.94
N GLU A 138 -26.05 10.17 -12.89
CA GLU A 138 -26.14 9.70 -14.28
C GLU A 138 -24.75 9.58 -14.92
N ALA A 139 -23.79 10.43 -14.54
CA ALA A 139 -22.42 10.36 -15.05
C ALA A 139 -21.65 9.15 -14.50
N ASP A 140 -21.88 8.71 -13.26
CA ASP A 140 -21.35 7.43 -12.77
C ASP A 140 -22.03 6.24 -13.47
N LEU A 141 -23.33 6.34 -13.79
CA LEU A 141 -24.00 5.32 -14.63
C LEU A 141 -23.38 5.24 -16.02
N LEU A 142 -23.12 6.39 -16.65
CA LEU A 142 -22.42 6.49 -17.92
C LEU A 142 -21.03 5.83 -17.85
N ARG A 143 -20.24 6.19 -16.84
CA ARG A 143 -18.91 5.59 -16.60
C ARG A 143 -18.99 4.07 -16.40
N ARG A 144 -19.98 3.57 -15.66
CA ARG A 144 -20.21 2.13 -15.46
C ARG A 144 -20.65 1.42 -16.74
N ALA A 145 -21.47 2.07 -17.55
CA ALA A 145 -21.89 1.55 -18.85
C ALA A 145 -20.69 1.43 -19.79
N MET A 146 -19.82 2.46 -19.83
CA MET A 146 -18.57 2.45 -20.58
C MET A 146 -17.65 1.31 -20.13
N GLY A 147 -17.47 1.10 -18.81
CA GLY A 147 -16.66 -0.01 -18.29
C GLY A 147 -17.23 -1.41 -18.57
N LYS A 148 -18.55 -1.55 -18.79
CA LYS A 148 -19.21 -2.84 -19.09
C LYS A 148 -19.36 -3.12 -20.58
N LYS A 149 -19.09 -2.15 -21.46
CA LYS A 149 -19.17 -2.25 -22.93
C LYS A 149 -20.47 -2.86 -23.47
N ARG A 150 -21.61 -2.54 -22.87
CA ARG A 150 -22.93 -2.99 -23.35
C ARG A 150 -23.41 -2.12 -24.50
N VAL A 151 -23.39 -2.67 -25.72
CA VAL A 151 -23.69 -1.96 -26.98
C VAL A 151 -25.02 -1.19 -26.92
N GLU A 152 -26.11 -1.83 -26.49
CA GLU A 152 -27.44 -1.20 -26.43
C GLU A 152 -27.57 -0.12 -25.35
N GLU A 153 -26.81 -0.24 -24.25
CA GLU A 153 -26.83 0.72 -23.13
C GLU A 153 -25.99 1.97 -23.47
N MET A 154 -24.88 1.77 -24.18
CA MET A 154 -24.01 2.84 -24.68
C MET A 154 -24.72 3.72 -25.72
N GLN A 155 -25.51 3.15 -26.63
CA GLN A 155 -26.28 3.95 -27.60
C GLN A 155 -27.32 4.86 -26.91
N LYS A 156 -28.02 4.37 -25.89
CA LYS A 156 -28.97 5.18 -25.11
C LYS A 156 -28.27 6.35 -24.41
N HIS A 157 -27.10 6.08 -23.85
CA HIS A 157 -26.29 7.11 -23.21
C HIS A 157 -25.71 8.11 -24.22
N ARG A 158 -25.34 7.67 -25.41
CA ARG A 158 -24.87 8.54 -26.50
C ARG A 158 -25.96 9.51 -26.93
N GLU A 159 -27.17 9.02 -27.19
CA GLU A 159 -28.32 9.88 -27.54
C GLU A 159 -28.63 10.89 -26.43
N ARG A 160 -28.61 10.45 -25.16
CA ARG A 160 -28.85 11.33 -24.00
C ARG A 160 -27.76 12.39 -23.85
N PHE A 161 -26.51 12.02 -24.10
CA PHE A 161 -25.36 12.93 -24.03
C PHE A 161 -25.44 14.00 -25.11
N VAL A 162 -25.66 13.60 -26.36
CA VAL A 162 -25.78 14.50 -27.50
C VAL A 162 -26.92 15.48 -27.32
N ARG A 163 -28.10 15.02 -26.86
CA ARG A 163 -29.24 15.89 -26.59
C ARG A 163 -28.91 16.97 -25.56
N GLY A 164 -28.30 16.57 -24.44
CA GLY A 164 -27.95 17.51 -23.38
C GLY A 164 -26.80 18.45 -23.75
N ALA A 165 -25.86 17.99 -24.57
CA ALA A 165 -24.77 18.82 -25.09
C ALA A 165 -25.31 19.91 -26.03
N LYS A 166 -26.27 19.56 -26.89
CA LYS A 166 -26.96 20.51 -27.79
C LYS A 166 -27.69 21.60 -27.03
N GLU A 167 -28.38 21.25 -25.94
CA GLU A 167 -29.05 22.20 -25.04
C GLU A 167 -28.07 23.18 -24.37
N ARG A 168 -26.79 22.80 -24.23
CA ARG A 168 -25.74 23.61 -23.58
C ARG A 168 -24.80 24.31 -24.55
N GLY A 169 -25.16 24.32 -25.83
CA GLY A 169 -24.46 25.04 -26.89
C GLY A 169 -23.28 24.29 -27.50
N VAL A 170 -23.18 22.97 -27.30
CA VAL A 170 -22.20 22.12 -27.99
C VAL A 170 -22.88 21.46 -29.19
N PRO A 171 -22.38 21.67 -30.43
CA PRO A 171 -22.93 21.05 -31.63
C PRO A 171 -22.96 19.53 -31.52
N GLU A 172 -23.95 18.91 -32.15
CA GLU A 172 -24.18 17.46 -32.11
C GLU A 172 -22.97 16.64 -32.61
N GLU A 173 -22.26 17.14 -33.62
CA GLU A 173 -21.05 16.51 -34.14
C GLU A 173 -19.92 16.51 -33.10
N GLU A 174 -19.72 17.63 -32.41
CA GLU A 174 -18.74 17.80 -31.34
C GLU A 174 -19.08 16.94 -30.12
N ALA A 175 -20.37 16.87 -29.77
CA ALA A 175 -20.86 16.05 -28.66
C ALA A 175 -20.65 14.54 -28.89
N ASN A 176 -20.87 14.06 -30.12
CA ASN A 176 -20.61 12.66 -30.45
C ASN A 176 -19.13 12.29 -30.33
N ARG A 177 -18.24 13.13 -30.89
CA ARG A 177 -16.78 12.93 -30.76
C ARG A 177 -16.32 13.00 -29.31
N LEU A 178 -16.90 13.92 -28.52
CA LEU A 178 -16.55 14.04 -27.11
C LEU A 178 -16.98 12.79 -26.34
N PHE A 179 -18.13 12.21 -26.69
CA PHE A 179 -18.58 10.95 -26.12
C PHE A 179 -17.67 9.77 -26.50
N ASP A 180 -17.18 9.72 -27.74
CA ASP A 180 -16.18 8.73 -28.19
C ASP A 180 -14.90 8.83 -27.35
N MET A 181 -14.42 10.05 -27.10
CA MET A 181 -13.29 10.30 -26.22
C MET A 181 -13.59 9.75 -24.82
N LEU A 182 -14.71 10.12 -24.19
CA LEU A 182 -15.05 9.63 -22.85
C LEU A 182 -15.15 8.10 -22.78
N GLU A 183 -15.69 7.44 -23.82
CA GLU A 183 -15.80 5.98 -23.89
C GLU A 183 -14.43 5.29 -23.93
N ALA A 184 -13.47 5.86 -24.66
CA ALA A 184 -12.10 5.35 -24.71
C ALA A 184 -11.43 5.38 -23.32
N PHE A 185 -11.57 6.50 -22.60
CA PHE A 185 -10.87 6.76 -21.34
C PHE A 185 -11.58 6.22 -20.08
N ALA A 186 -12.90 6.02 -20.12
CA ALA A 186 -13.69 5.53 -18.98
C ALA A 186 -13.37 4.10 -18.53
N ASN A 187 -12.62 3.36 -19.33
CA ASN A 187 -12.07 2.08 -18.93
C ASN A 187 -11.01 2.21 -17.81
N TYR A 188 -10.48 3.41 -17.49
CA TYR A 188 -9.18 3.52 -16.80
C TYR A 188 -9.00 4.54 -15.65
N GLY A 189 -9.93 5.45 -15.36
CA GLY A 189 -9.62 6.58 -14.44
C GLY A 189 -9.71 6.36 -12.90
N PHE A 190 -9.24 7.34 -12.10
CA PHE A 190 -8.86 7.17 -10.69
C PHE A 190 -9.02 8.38 -9.69
N ASN A 191 -9.88 8.28 -8.64
CA ASN A 191 -9.80 8.60 -7.17
C ASN A 191 -10.79 9.56 -6.42
N LYS A 192 -11.00 9.22 -5.12
CA LYS A 192 -12.22 9.32 -4.26
C LYS A 192 -12.03 10.20 -3.01
N CYS A 193 -13.06 10.91 -2.53
CA CYS A 193 -12.91 11.87 -1.42
C CYS A 193 -14.20 12.12 -0.58
N LEU A 194 -14.05 12.74 0.60
CA LEU A 194 -15.11 13.18 1.54
C LEU A 194 -14.99 14.71 1.81
N PRO A 195 -16.06 15.46 2.08
CA PRO A 195 -15.98 16.88 2.41
C PRO A 195 -15.38 17.13 3.80
N ALA A 196 -14.84 18.33 4.04
CA ALA A 196 -14.18 18.70 5.31
C ALA A 196 -15.06 18.45 6.55
N ARG A 197 -16.38 18.62 6.38
CA ARG A 197 -17.37 18.49 7.46
C ARG A 197 -17.76 17.05 7.79
N ALA A 198 -17.33 16.07 6.99
CA ALA A 198 -17.59 14.66 7.28
C ALA A 198 -16.95 14.29 8.62
N LYS A 199 -17.71 13.59 9.46
CA LYS A 199 -17.32 13.27 10.83
C LYS A 199 -16.99 11.80 11.02
N VAL A 200 -15.96 11.55 11.80
CA VAL A 200 -15.56 10.26 12.32
C VAL A 200 -15.57 10.30 13.85
N VAL A 201 -15.67 9.13 14.48
CA VAL A 201 -15.51 9.02 15.94
C VAL A 201 -14.07 8.64 16.25
N ASP A 202 -13.42 9.44 17.09
CA ASP A 202 -12.16 9.06 17.70
C ASP A 202 -12.44 8.01 18.78
N TRP A 203 -12.13 6.76 18.46
CA TRP A 203 -12.30 5.61 19.33
C TRP A 203 -11.59 5.78 20.68
N ARG A 204 -10.47 6.52 20.78
CA ARG A 204 -9.73 6.64 22.04
C ARG A 204 -10.36 7.62 23.03
N THR A 205 -11.15 8.56 22.55
CA THR A 205 -11.72 9.63 23.37
C THR A 205 -13.24 9.66 23.35
N GLY A 206 -13.88 9.03 22.36
CA GLY A 206 -15.30 9.15 22.07
C GLY A 206 -15.67 10.47 21.36
N ARG A 207 -14.72 11.38 21.16
CA ARG A 207 -14.97 12.67 20.51
C ARG A 207 -15.39 12.45 19.06
N ILE A 208 -16.33 13.26 18.59
CA ILE A 208 -16.67 13.35 17.17
C ILE A 208 -15.74 14.38 16.54
N VAL A 209 -14.98 13.97 15.54
CA VAL A 209 -13.95 14.79 14.88
C VAL A 209 -14.28 14.89 13.40
N SER A 210 -14.22 16.10 12.85
CA SER A 210 -14.36 16.31 11.41
C SER A 210 -13.05 16.05 10.67
N LEU A 211 -13.12 15.63 9.40
CA LEU A 211 -11.94 15.46 8.56
C LEU A 211 -11.13 16.77 8.46
N GLY A 212 -11.80 17.91 8.41
CA GLY A 212 -11.15 19.22 8.39
C GLY A 212 -10.31 19.49 9.65
N GLU A 213 -10.76 19.07 10.84
CA GLU A 213 -9.97 19.18 12.08
C GLU A 213 -8.71 18.30 12.03
N ILE A 214 -8.81 17.10 11.46
CA ILE A 214 -7.66 16.18 11.32
C ILE A 214 -6.63 16.78 10.37
N VAL A 215 -7.08 17.28 9.21
CA VAL A 215 -6.20 17.84 8.17
C VAL A 215 -5.54 19.15 8.62
N ARG A 216 -6.26 20.01 9.36
CA ARG A 216 -5.67 21.23 9.94
C ARG A 216 -4.75 20.97 11.14
N GLY A 217 -4.62 19.72 11.58
CA GLY A 217 -3.82 19.34 12.74
C GLY A 217 -4.43 19.73 14.09
N GLU A 218 -5.71 20.12 14.11
CA GLU A 218 -6.47 20.43 15.34
C GLU A 218 -6.83 19.15 16.12
N ALA A 219 -6.87 18.00 15.44
CA ALA A 219 -7.04 16.68 16.02
C ALA A 219 -5.96 15.72 15.50
N GLN A 220 -5.03 15.34 16.39
CA GLN A 220 -3.90 14.46 16.07
C GLN A 220 -4.02 13.11 16.77
N GLY A 221 -3.43 12.06 16.18
CA GLY A 221 -3.42 10.72 16.76
C GLY A 221 -4.81 10.09 16.86
N VAL A 222 -5.73 10.45 15.96
CA VAL A 222 -7.11 9.97 15.92
C VAL A 222 -7.15 8.50 15.57
N TRP A 223 -7.95 7.72 16.32
CA TRP A 223 -8.24 6.33 15.98
C TRP A 223 -9.67 6.20 15.53
N VAL A 224 -9.93 5.67 14.35
CA VAL A 224 -11.27 5.48 13.82
C VAL A 224 -11.78 4.08 14.09
N VAL A 225 -13.11 3.95 14.18
CA VAL A 225 -13.77 2.64 14.12
C VAL A 225 -13.72 2.16 12.68
N SER A 226 -13.22 0.95 12.46
CA SER A 226 -12.97 0.35 11.15
C SER A 226 -13.66 -1.01 11.04
N LEU A 227 -13.87 -1.52 9.82
CA LEU A 227 -14.47 -2.83 9.59
C LEU A 227 -13.41 -3.86 9.16
N ASP A 228 -13.27 -4.94 9.93
CA ASP A 228 -12.63 -6.18 9.46
C ASP A 228 -13.63 -6.92 8.55
N GLU A 229 -13.42 -6.83 7.24
CA GLU A 229 -14.31 -7.42 6.24
C GLU A 229 -14.41 -8.94 6.34
N ALA A 230 -13.32 -9.61 6.70
CA ALA A 230 -13.27 -11.06 6.81
C ALA A 230 -14.14 -11.55 7.96
N ARG A 231 -14.21 -10.80 9.07
CA ARG A 231 -15.02 -11.16 10.25
C ARG A 231 -16.35 -10.43 10.34
N LEU A 232 -16.55 -9.36 9.58
CA LEU A 232 -17.64 -8.38 9.74
C LEU A 232 -17.74 -7.82 11.17
N ARG A 233 -16.57 -7.56 11.77
CA ARG A 233 -16.42 -7.04 13.14
C ARG A 233 -15.79 -5.65 13.10
N LEU A 234 -16.19 -4.79 14.02
CA LEU A 234 -15.66 -3.44 14.14
C LEU A 234 -14.39 -3.47 14.98
N VAL A 235 -13.32 -2.88 14.46
CA VAL A 235 -12.00 -2.84 15.09
C VAL A 235 -11.45 -1.41 15.09
N PRO A 236 -10.75 -0.98 16.15
CA PRO A 236 -10.16 0.35 16.17
C PRO A 236 -8.88 0.37 15.33
N ARG A 237 -8.68 1.41 14.53
CA ARG A 237 -7.47 1.60 13.71
C ARG A 237 -6.98 3.04 13.73
N PRO A 238 -5.65 3.28 13.69
CA PRO A 238 -5.12 4.63 13.62
C PRO A 238 -5.40 5.24 12.24
N VAL A 239 -5.69 6.55 12.24
CA VAL A 239 -5.56 7.38 11.04
C VAL A 239 -4.08 7.70 10.86
N VAL A 240 -3.50 7.29 9.73
CA VAL A 240 -2.07 7.51 9.43
C VAL A 240 -1.84 8.78 8.62
N ALA A 241 -2.79 9.16 7.76
CA ALA A 241 -2.71 10.39 6.99
C ALA A 241 -4.09 10.98 6.72
N ALA A 242 -4.17 12.30 6.60
CA ALA A 242 -5.32 12.99 6.05
C ALA A 242 -4.83 14.20 5.25
N PHE A 243 -5.35 14.40 4.04
CA PHE A 243 -4.88 15.46 3.14
C PHE A 243 -6.03 15.99 2.26
N PRO A 244 -5.95 17.25 1.81
CA PRO A 244 -6.86 17.77 0.80
C PRO A 244 -6.65 17.06 -0.54
N SER A 245 -7.74 16.78 -1.23
CA SER A 245 -7.79 16.09 -2.52
C SER A 245 -8.40 16.96 -3.62
N GLY A 246 -8.42 18.28 -3.41
CA GLY A 246 -8.95 19.27 -4.36
C GLY A 246 -10.45 19.53 -4.21
N ARG A 247 -11.04 20.19 -5.21
CA ARG A 247 -12.48 20.49 -5.26
C ARG A 247 -13.19 19.45 -6.12
N ALA A 248 -14.28 18.88 -5.60
CA ALA A 248 -15.07 17.90 -6.33
C ALA A 248 -16.56 18.07 -6.01
N GLN A 249 -17.42 17.53 -6.88
CA GLN A 249 -18.83 17.41 -6.55
C GLN A 249 -19.03 16.41 -5.41
N VAL A 250 -19.77 16.85 -4.41
CA VAL A 250 -20.26 16.05 -3.31
C VAL A 250 -21.74 15.69 -3.49
N TYR A 251 -22.10 14.50 -3.02
CA TYR A 251 -23.44 13.94 -3.02
C TYR A 251 -23.84 13.52 -1.63
N ALA A 252 -25.11 13.70 -1.29
CA ALA A 252 -25.73 13.14 -0.11
C ALA A 252 -26.34 11.78 -0.44
N LEU A 253 -25.77 10.71 0.12
CA LEU A 253 -26.43 9.41 0.23
C LEU A 253 -27.28 9.39 1.49
N ARG A 254 -28.59 9.23 1.34
CA ARG A 254 -29.56 9.13 2.44
C ARG A 254 -30.03 7.68 2.58
N THR A 255 -30.00 7.16 3.80
CA THR A 255 -30.46 5.80 4.12
C THR A 255 -31.86 5.79 4.75
N ALA A 256 -32.48 4.61 4.87
CA ALA A 256 -33.82 4.44 5.40
C ALA A 256 -33.93 4.70 6.89
N THR A 257 -32.84 4.56 7.64
CA THR A 257 -32.75 5.05 9.03
C THR A 257 -32.57 6.57 9.11
N GLY A 258 -32.40 7.27 7.99
CA GLY A 258 -32.22 8.72 7.95
C GLY A 258 -30.77 9.18 8.15
N ARG A 259 -29.78 8.26 8.08
CA ARG A 259 -28.36 8.64 8.03
C ARG A 259 -28.04 9.30 6.70
N VAL A 260 -27.07 10.18 6.71
CA VAL A 260 -26.61 10.91 5.52
C VAL A 260 -25.10 10.84 5.47
N LEU A 261 -24.56 10.22 4.42
CA LEU A 261 -23.14 10.30 4.07
C LEU A 261 -22.99 11.27 2.92
N GLU A 262 -22.10 12.24 3.09
CA GLU A 262 -21.75 13.18 2.04
C GLU A 262 -20.37 12.82 1.49
N ALA A 263 -20.26 12.47 0.21
CA ALA A 263 -18.99 12.08 -0.41
C ALA A 263 -19.01 12.29 -1.93
N THR A 264 -17.86 12.15 -2.58
CA THR A 264 -17.79 12.08 -4.05
C THR A 264 -18.46 10.80 -4.56
N ALA A 265 -19.00 10.80 -5.78
CA ALA A 265 -19.77 9.64 -6.27
C ALA A 265 -18.95 8.36 -6.44
N ASN A 266 -17.66 8.47 -6.69
CA ASN A 266 -16.77 7.32 -6.75
C ASN A 266 -16.43 6.74 -5.35
N HIS A 267 -16.78 7.43 -4.26
CA HIS A 267 -16.42 7.02 -2.90
C HIS A 267 -17.04 5.65 -2.54
N PRO A 268 -16.25 4.64 -2.14
CA PRO A 268 -16.75 3.29 -1.89
C PRO A 268 -17.53 3.23 -0.58
N VAL A 269 -18.71 2.63 -0.66
CA VAL A 269 -19.53 2.26 0.50
C VAL A 269 -19.67 0.74 0.52
N TYR A 270 -19.59 0.13 1.70
CA TYR A 270 -19.66 -1.32 1.81
C TYR A 270 -21.11 -1.80 1.63
N THR A 271 -21.33 -2.76 0.74
CA THR A 271 -22.65 -3.32 0.41
C THR A 271 -22.65 -4.85 0.58
N PRO A 272 -23.83 -5.52 0.56
CA PRO A 272 -23.89 -6.98 0.54
C PRO A 272 -23.15 -7.65 -0.61
N ARG A 273 -22.81 -6.90 -1.67
CA ARG A 273 -22.06 -7.39 -2.84
C ARG A 273 -20.60 -6.87 -2.85
N GLY A 274 -20.08 -6.48 -1.69
CA GLY A 274 -18.77 -5.84 -1.54
C GLY A 274 -18.82 -4.32 -1.75
N TRP A 275 -17.65 -3.73 -1.99
CA TRP A 275 -17.49 -2.28 -2.18
C TRP A 275 -18.13 -1.80 -3.48
N ARG A 276 -19.02 -0.80 -3.38
CA ARG A 276 -19.60 -0.12 -4.54
C ARG A 276 -19.43 1.38 -4.42
N PRO A 277 -19.14 2.09 -5.51
CA PRO A 277 -19.16 3.55 -5.51
C PRO A 277 -20.55 4.10 -5.15
N LEU A 278 -20.57 5.15 -4.33
CA LEU A 278 -21.77 5.85 -3.88
C LEU A 278 -22.69 6.24 -5.05
N GLY A 279 -22.13 6.74 -6.14
CA GLY A 279 -22.81 7.35 -7.29
C GLY A 279 -23.64 6.40 -8.14
N ALA A 280 -23.50 5.09 -7.98
CA ALA A 280 -24.51 4.17 -8.50
C ALA A 280 -24.87 3.09 -7.51
N LEU A 281 -25.06 3.54 -6.29
CA LEU A 281 -26.15 3.03 -5.48
C LEU A 281 -27.46 3.68 -5.95
N ALA A 282 -28.53 2.91 -5.98
CA ALA A 282 -29.87 3.36 -6.31
C ALA A 282 -30.81 3.16 -5.11
N PRO A 283 -31.94 3.88 -5.03
CA PRO A 283 -32.97 3.61 -4.02
C PRO A 283 -33.34 2.13 -3.99
N GLY A 284 -33.23 1.50 -2.82
CA GLY A 284 -33.43 0.06 -2.65
C GLY A 284 -32.16 -0.78 -2.51
N ASP A 285 -30.99 -0.27 -2.91
CA ASP A 285 -29.69 -0.88 -2.57
C ASP A 285 -29.46 -0.88 -1.04
N TYR A 286 -28.51 -1.69 -0.56
CA TYR A 286 -28.15 -1.77 0.86
C TYR A 286 -26.71 -1.32 1.09
N VAL A 287 -26.50 -0.60 2.20
CA VAL A 287 -25.20 -0.14 2.68
C VAL A 287 -24.97 -0.57 4.14
N ALA A 288 -23.72 -0.69 4.53
CA ALA A 288 -23.30 -1.09 5.86
C ALA A 288 -23.22 0.09 6.82
N LEU A 289 -23.93 -0.04 7.95
CA LEU A 289 -23.84 0.82 9.13
C LEU A 289 -23.33 -0.02 10.30
N PRO A 290 -22.78 0.55 11.37
CA PRO A 290 -22.47 -0.19 12.59
C PRO A 290 -23.76 -0.54 13.37
N ARG A 291 -23.79 -1.71 14.04
CA ARG A 291 -24.88 -2.11 14.96
C ARG A 291 -24.76 -1.46 16.33
N HIS A 292 -23.53 -1.27 16.77
CA HIS A 292 -23.13 -0.46 17.90
C HIS A 292 -21.86 0.29 17.52
N LEU A 293 -21.61 1.45 18.11
CA LEU A 293 -20.38 2.20 17.85
C LEU A 293 -19.46 2.15 19.07
N PRO A 294 -18.36 1.35 19.04
CA PRO A 294 -17.43 1.26 20.15
C PRO A 294 -16.57 2.52 20.28
N TYR A 295 -16.25 2.88 21.52
CA TYR A 295 -15.32 3.95 21.87
C TYR A 295 -14.83 3.75 23.31
N ARG A 296 -13.74 4.44 23.66
CA ARG A 296 -13.23 4.56 25.02
C ARG A 296 -13.72 5.87 25.63
N PRO A 297 -14.51 5.83 26.72
CA PRO A 297 -14.97 7.03 27.40
C PRO A 297 -13.81 7.89 27.91
N SER A 298 -13.98 9.21 27.88
CA SER A 298 -12.96 10.17 28.31
C SER A 298 -13.52 11.41 29.03
N ALA A 299 -14.81 11.40 29.36
CA ALA A 299 -15.45 12.41 30.19
C ALA A 299 -16.34 11.74 31.24
N HIS A 300 -16.65 12.48 32.29
CA HIS A 300 -17.56 12.09 33.36
C HIS A 300 -18.38 13.32 33.76
N LEU A 301 -19.66 13.10 34.08
CA LEU A 301 -20.52 14.10 34.70
C LEU A 301 -21.19 13.49 35.93
N GLU A 302 -21.43 14.34 36.92
CA GLU A 302 -22.12 13.92 38.12
C GLU A 302 -23.60 13.60 37.82
N ASP A 303 -24.18 12.70 38.60
CA ASP A 303 -25.58 12.27 38.47
C ASP A 303 -26.60 13.41 38.34
N HIS A 304 -26.41 14.47 39.13
CA HIS A 304 -27.28 15.65 39.14
C HIS A 304 -27.03 16.60 37.96
N GLU A 305 -25.81 16.60 37.42
CA GLU A 305 -25.45 17.30 36.19
C GLU A 305 -26.11 16.64 34.97
N LEU A 306 -26.06 15.30 34.90
CA LEU A 306 -26.73 14.50 33.87
C LEU A 306 -28.26 14.70 33.91
N ASP A 307 -28.83 14.69 35.11
CA ASP A 307 -30.26 14.89 35.32
C ASP A 307 -30.70 16.29 34.87
N LEU A 308 -29.98 17.34 35.32
CA LEU A 308 -30.24 18.71 34.87
C LEU A 308 -30.09 18.84 33.36
N LEU A 309 -29.05 18.24 32.76
CA LEU A 309 -28.80 18.32 31.33
C LEU A 309 -29.95 17.72 30.51
N GLY A 310 -30.46 16.56 30.92
CA GLY A 310 -31.61 15.90 30.29
C GLY A 310 -32.87 16.75 30.35
N PHE A 311 -33.21 17.26 31.53
CA PHE A 311 -34.38 18.14 31.70
C PHE A 311 -34.22 19.45 30.93
N ALA A 312 -33.07 20.12 31.04
CA ALA A 312 -32.82 21.39 30.37
C ALA A 312 -32.87 21.26 28.84
N LEU A 313 -32.40 20.15 28.26
CA LEU A 313 -32.49 19.92 26.81
C LEU A 313 -33.92 19.67 26.33
N ALA A 314 -34.79 19.08 27.15
CA ALA A 314 -36.22 18.93 26.83
C ALA A 314 -36.98 20.27 26.78
N GLU A 315 -36.43 21.34 27.36
CA GLU A 315 -37.18 22.60 27.42
C GLU A 315 -37.29 23.36 26.09
N GLY A 316 -38.31 24.20 25.92
CA GLY A 316 -38.43 25.00 24.69
C GLY A 316 -37.53 26.24 24.64
N ASN A 317 -37.10 26.74 25.81
CA ASN A 317 -36.52 28.08 25.95
C ASN A 317 -35.59 28.20 27.18
N LEU A 318 -34.29 28.36 26.94
CA LEU A 318 -33.28 28.64 27.97
C LEU A 318 -32.71 30.07 27.85
N ARG A 319 -33.53 31.05 27.43
CA ARG A 319 -33.09 32.43 27.13
C ARG A 319 -33.37 33.44 28.23
N HIS A 320 -33.68 33.01 29.45
CA HIS A 320 -34.01 33.95 30.51
C HIS A 320 -32.75 34.73 30.96
N PRO A 321 -32.79 36.08 31.10
CA PRO A 321 -31.57 36.88 31.30
C PRO A 321 -30.78 36.59 32.58
N SER A 322 -31.44 36.10 33.62
CA SER A 322 -30.87 35.95 34.97
C SER A 322 -31.01 34.54 35.56
N GLY A 323 -31.34 33.54 34.74
CA GLY A 323 -31.69 32.19 35.19
C GLY A 323 -32.26 31.35 34.06
N PHE A 324 -33.08 30.36 34.38
CA PHE A 324 -33.87 29.61 33.39
C PHE A 324 -35.14 29.04 34.04
N TYR A 325 -36.04 28.54 33.20
CA TYR A 325 -37.25 27.86 33.66
C TYR A 325 -37.22 26.41 33.21
N LEU A 326 -37.67 25.52 34.08
CA LEU A 326 -38.10 24.16 33.75
C LEU A 326 -39.62 24.07 33.94
N TYR A 327 -40.27 23.21 33.18
CA TYR A 327 -41.72 23.04 33.20
C TYR A 327 -42.09 21.56 33.29
N THR A 328 -43.07 21.25 34.13
CA THR A 328 -43.63 19.89 34.18
C THR A 328 -45.06 19.92 34.70
N SER A 329 -45.87 18.95 34.30
CA SER A 329 -47.20 18.69 34.89
C SER A 329 -47.16 17.55 35.91
N SER A 330 -45.99 16.97 36.19
CA SER A 330 -45.81 15.80 37.06
C SER A 330 -45.07 16.22 38.33
N GLU A 331 -45.65 15.87 39.48
CA GLU A 331 -45.01 16.11 40.79
C GLU A 331 -43.74 15.27 40.97
N GLU A 332 -43.69 14.04 40.43
CA GLU A 332 -42.49 13.18 40.47
C GLU A 332 -41.34 13.79 39.66
N GLU A 333 -41.64 14.31 38.47
CA GLU A 333 -40.65 15.00 37.63
C GLU A 333 -40.16 16.28 38.31
N LEU A 334 -41.07 17.06 38.90
CA LEU A 334 -40.73 18.29 39.63
C LEU A 334 -39.79 17.99 40.81
N ALA A 335 -40.10 16.95 41.60
CA ALA A 335 -39.26 16.55 42.72
C ALA A 335 -37.85 16.13 42.26
N ALA A 336 -37.74 15.41 41.15
CA ALA A 336 -36.46 15.03 40.57
C ALA A 336 -35.67 16.24 40.05
N MET A 337 -36.34 17.21 39.42
CA MET A 337 -35.71 18.47 38.99
C MET A 337 -35.19 19.26 40.20
N GLU A 338 -35.99 19.41 41.26
CA GLU A 338 -35.56 20.11 42.48
C GLU A 338 -34.39 19.39 43.16
N GLU A 339 -34.39 18.06 43.21
CA GLU A 339 -33.30 17.29 43.81
C GLU A 339 -31.99 17.43 43.05
N ALA A 340 -32.03 17.41 41.71
CA ALA A 340 -30.85 17.68 40.90
C ALA A 340 -30.31 19.09 41.14
N LEU A 341 -31.21 20.08 41.23
CA LEU A 341 -30.85 21.50 41.39
C LEU A 341 -30.28 21.83 42.77
N LYS A 342 -30.71 21.17 43.84
CA LYS A 342 -30.19 21.38 45.21
C LYS A 342 -28.70 21.11 45.34
N ARG A 343 -28.14 20.24 44.50
CA ARG A 343 -26.71 19.89 44.53
C ARG A 343 -25.82 20.94 43.88
N PHE A 344 -26.39 21.88 43.12
CA PHE A 344 -25.63 22.98 42.54
C PHE A 344 -25.43 24.11 43.56
N PRO A 345 -24.19 24.59 43.77
CA PRO A 345 -23.93 25.69 44.70
C PRO A 345 -24.65 26.97 44.27
N ASN A 346 -25.04 27.80 45.25
CA ASN A 346 -25.68 29.10 45.02
C ASN A 346 -26.91 29.05 44.09
N THR A 347 -27.66 27.94 44.09
CA THR A 347 -28.79 27.73 43.19
C THR A 347 -30.11 27.77 43.96
N ARG A 348 -30.99 28.69 43.58
CA ARG A 348 -32.32 28.86 44.20
C ARG A 348 -33.41 28.44 43.24
N THR A 349 -34.37 27.66 43.71
CA THR A 349 -35.58 27.33 42.98
C THR A 349 -36.80 28.11 43.48
N ARG A 350 -37.74 28.41 42.58
CA ARG A 350 -39.08 28.91 42.92
C ARG A 350 -40.10 28.25 42.01
N VAL A 351 -41.07 27.56 42.61
CA VAL A 351 -42.15 26.89 41.87
C VAL A 351 -43.42 27.73 41.90
N ALA A 352 -44.07 27.88 40.75
CA ALA A 352 -45.43 28.42 40.66
C ALA A 352 -46.30 27.53 39.76
N TRP A 353 -47.42 27.05 40.28
CA TRP A 353 -48.38 26.27 39.49
C TRP A 353 -49.32 27.20 38.73
N ARG A 354 -49.44 26.98 37.42
CA ARG A 354 -50.36 27.72 36.55
C ARG A 354 -51.03 26.76 35.57
N ARG A 355 -52.37 26.72 35.59
CA ARG A 355 -53.18 25.85 34.71
C ARG A 355 -52.71 24.38 34.71
N GLY A 356 -52.34 23.85 35.87
CA GLY A 356 -51.89 22.46 36.02
C GLY A 356 -50.44 22.18 35.59
N VAL A 357 -49.65 23.20 35.29
CA VAL A 357 -48.21 23.07 34.98
C VAL A 357 -47.41 23.80 36.06
N ALA A 358 -46.38 23.15 36.60
CA ALA A 358 -45.38 23.74 37.48
C ALA A 358 -44.39 24.54 36.64
N HIS A 359 -44.23 25.82 36.97
CA HIS A 359 -43.19 26.70 36.44
C HIS A 359 -42.07 26.79 37.47
N LEU A 360 -40.98 26.05 37.26
CA LEU A 360 -39.81 26.03 38.14
C LEU A 360 -38.79 27.06 37.64
N TYR A 361 -38.73 28.22 38.30
CA TYR A 361 -37.68 29.21 38.06
C TYR A 361 -36.40 28.82 38.79
N VAL A 362 -35.29 28.76 38.07
CA VAL A 362 -33.96 28.53 38.62
C VAL A 362 -33.16 29.83 38.55
N GLY A 363 -32.73 30.30 39.72
CA GLY A 363 -31.92 31.50 39.89
C GLY A 363 -30.83 31.31 40.94
N ARG A 364 -30.42 32.41 41.57
CA ARG A 364 -29.33 32.45 42.57
C ARG A 364 -29.82 32.82 43.96
N GLU A 365 -29.15 32.30 44.98
CA GLU A 365 -29.39 32.64 46.39
C GLU A 365 -28.67 33.94 46.76
N ASP A 366 -27.34 33.95 46.61
CA ASP A 366 -26.50 35.14 46.67
C ASP A 366 -26.48 35.85 45.31
N ARG A 367 -26.87 37.12 45.31
CA ARG A 367 -26.87 37.97 44.11
C ARG A 367 -25.47 38.33 43.62
N ARG A 368 -24.44 38.21 44.46
CA ARG A 368 -23.04 38.56 44.15
C ARG A 368 -22.30 37.48 43.38
N ALA A 369 -22.77 36.23 43.42
CA ALA A 369 -22.18 35.09 42.71
C ALA A 369 -23.16 34.53 41.64
N GLU A 370 -22.61 33.83 40.64
CA GLU A 370 -23.42 33.11 39.64
C GLU A 370 -24.01 31.83 40.28
N SER A 371 -25.18 31.39 39.81
CA SER A 371 -25.73 30.09 40.23
C SER A 371 -24.93 28.97 39.59
N GLY A 372 -24.60 27.93 40.35
CA GLY A 372 -23.89 26.76 39.85
C GLY A 372 -24.60 26.07 38.68
N ALA A 373 -25.94 25.95 38.74
CA ALA A 373 -26.72 25.38 37.65
C ALA A 373 -26.68 26.23 36.37
N VAL A 374 -26.69 27.57 36.52
CA VAL A 374 -26.55 28.50 35.39
C VAL A 374 -25.14 28.41 34.80
N ALA A 375 -24.10 28.43 35.64
CA ALA A 375 -22.71 28.27 35.21
C ALA A 375 -22.48 26.94 34.48
N PHE A 376 -23.08 25.85 34.97
CA PHE A 376 -23.05 24.54 34.33
C PHE A 376 -23.68 24.55 32.93
N LEU A 377 -24.90 25.05 32.78
CA LEU A 377 -25.55 25.12 31.45
C LEU A 377 -24.85 26.09 30.50
N LYS A 378 -24.17 27.11 31.02
CA LYS A 378 -23.29 28.00 30.25
C LYS A 378 -22.07 27.26 29.72
N ARG A 379 -21.40 26.48 30.59
CA ARG A 379 -20.25 25.62 30.24
C ARG A 379 -20.62 24.62 29.16
N MET A 380 -21.80 24.00 29.27
CA MET A 380 -22.35 23.06 28.28
C MET A 380 -22.87 23.75 27.00
N GLY A 381 -22.81 25.09 26.90
CA GLY A 381 -23.21 25.85 25.72
C GLY A 381 -24.71 25.86 25.43
N LEU A 382 -25.56 25.61 26.44
CA LEU A 382 -27.01 25.46 26.26
C LEU A 382 -27.82 26.73 26.57
N LEU A 383 -27.31 27.60 27.44
CA LEU A 383 -27.99 28.87 27.74
C LEU A 383 -28.06 29.76 26.50
N GLY A 384 -29.22 30.39 26.28
CA GLY A 384 -29.49 31.21 25.10
C GLY A 384 -30.03 30.44 23.88
N LEU A 385 -29.98 29.11 23.89
CA LEU A 385 -30.53 28.30 22.80
C LEU A 385 -32.06 28.22 22.88
N GLY A 386 -32.71 28.23 21.71
CA GLY A 386 -34.14 27.95 21.56
C GLY A 386 -34.36 26.55 20.99
N ALA A 387 -35.60 26.06 20.99
CA ALA A 387 -35.96 24.70 20.58
C ALA A 387 -35.36 24.22 19.24
N ARG A 388 -35.14 25.10 18.25
CA ARG A 388 -34.58 24.76 16.93
C ARG A 388 -33.05 24.74 16.87
N THR A 389 -32.37 25.37 17.83
CA THR A 389 -30.91 25.55 17.82
C THR A 389 -30.20 24.74 18.90
N LYS A 390 -30.95 24.00 19.72
CA LYS A 390 -30.40 23.08 20.72
C LYS A 390 -29.62 21.97 20.04
N ARG A 391 -28.51 21.57 20.66
CA ARG A 391 -27.64 20.48 20.22
C ARG A 391 -27.06 19.80 21.45
N LEU A 392 -26.60 18.57 21.31
CA LEU A 392 -25.87 17.90 22.38
C LEU A 392 -24.52 18.60 22.63
N PRO A 393 -24.12 18.84 23.89
CA PRO A 393 -22.76 19.25 24.23
C PRO A 393 -21.74 18.20 23.80
N GLU A 394 -20.50 18.62 23.53
CA GLU A 394 -19.44 17.74 23.04
C GLU A 394 -19.08 16.67 24.08
N GLU A 395 -19.09 17.04 25.36
CA GLU A 395 -18.80 16.19 26.50
C GLU A 395 -19.73 14.97 26.56
N VAL A 396 -20.98 15.09 26.11
CA VAL A 396 -21.96 13.99 26.11
C VAL A 396 -21.52 12.85 25.21
N TYR A 397 -20.82 13.14 24.11
CA TYR A 397 -20.25 12.11 23.24
C TYR A 397 -19.02 11.43 23.85
N ARG A 398 -18.54 11.85 25.03
CA ARG A 398 -17.34 11.30 25.66
C ARG A 398 -17.64 10.55 26.96
N LEU A 399 -18.89 10.62 27.41
CA LEU A 399 -19.39 9.94 28.61
C LEU A 399 -19.40 8.43 28.43
N PRO A 400 -19.33 7.64 29.51
CA PRO A 400 -19.51 6.20 29.43
C PRO A 400 -20.99 5.81 29.18
N PRO A 401 -21.26 4.58 28.71
CA PRO A 401 -22.60 4.14 28.32
C PRO A 401 -23.68 4.32 29.41
N GLU A 402 -23.35 4.09 30.68
CA GLU A 402 -24.26 4.25 31.83
C GLU A 402 -24.69 5.70 32.04
N GLU A 403 -23.78 6.66 31.88
CA GLU A 403 -24.09 8.08 32.01
C GLU A 403 -24.85 8.60 30.80
N VAL A 404 -24.52 8.11 29.60
CA VAL A 404 -25.32 8.36 28.39
C VAL A 404 -26.75 7.84 28.60
N ALA A 405 -26.92 6.67 29.19
CA ALA A 405 -28.23 6.09 29.47
C ALA A 405 -29.02 6.91 30.50
N ARG A 406 -28.38 7.38 31.58
CA ARG A 406 -28.99 8.29 32.55
C ARG A 406 -29.45 9.59 31.91
N PHE A 407 -28.54 10.27 31.21
CA PHE A 407 -28.83 11.50 30.49
C PHE A 407 -30.00 11.32 29.51
N LEU A 408 -29.96 10.28 28.67
CA LEU A 408 -31.02 10.02 27.70
C LEU A 408 -32.34 9.67 28.39
N GLY A 409 -32.36 8.94 29.50
CA GLY A 409 -33.59 8.62 30.22
C GLY A 409 -34.28 9.88 30.78
N ARG A 410 -33.51 10.85 31.26
CA ARG A 410 -34.04 12.15 31.71
C ARG A 410 -34.54 13.00 30.56
N LEU A 411 -33.80 13.03 29.46
CA LEU A 411 -34.24 13.67 28.22
C LEU A 411 -35.54 13.03 27.68
N TRP A 412 -35.66 11.71 27.75
CA TRP A 412 -36.85 10.96 27.31
C TRP A 412 -38.08 11.21 28.18
N THR A 413 -37.87 11.51 29.46
CA THR A 413 -38.98 11.83 30.38
C THR A 413 -39.71 13.10 29.94
N GLY A 414 -38.96 14.11 29.46
CA GLY A 414 -39.55 15.35 28.94
C GLY A 414 -40.13 15.19 27.53
N ASP A 415 -39.26 14.98 26.54
CA ASP A 415 -39.58 15.05 25.10
C ASP A 415 -39.73 13.68 24.41
N GLY A 416 -39.57 12.59 25.17
CA GLY A 416 -39.75 11.24 24.70
C GLY A 416 -41.19 10.73 24.81
N GLY A 417 -41.52 9.77 23.96
CA GLY A 417 -42.81 9.10 23.91
C GLY A 417 -42.65 7.59 23.86
N VAL A 418 -43.45 6.90 24.68
CA VAL A 418 -43.65 5.46 24.64
C VAL A 418 -45.13 5.22 24.38
N ASP A 419 -45.45 4.52 23.30
CA ASP A 419 -46.83 4.20 22.91
C ASP A 419 -47.04 2.68 23.02
N PRO A 420 -47.67 2.19 24.10
CA PRO A 420 -48.00 0.78 24.29
C PRO A 420 -48.90 0.23 23.18
N LYS A 421 -49.86 1.03 22.69
CA LYS A 421 -50.85 0.60 21.70
C LYS A 421 -50.22 0.52 20.31
N GLY A 422 -49.48 1.56 19.93
CA GLY A 422 -48.73 1.63 18.67
C GLY A 422 -47.44 0.81 18.66
N ARG A 423 -47.02 0.26 19.82
CA ARG A 423 -45.79 -0.51 20.02
C ARG A 423 -44.54 0.24 19.57
N LEU A 424 -44.43 1.50 19.98
CA LEU A 424 -43.44 2.44 19.48
C LEU A 424 -42.75 3.20 20.61
N ILE A 425 -41.42 3.30 20.53
CA ILE A 425 -40.62 4.18 21.37
C ILE A 425 -40.01 5.24 20.46
N HIS A 426 -40.21 6.51 20.80
CA HIS A 426 -39.73 7.63 19.98
C HIS A 426 -39.32 8.84 20.80
N TYR A 427 -38.48 9.67 20.21
CA TYR A 427 -38.10 10.99 20.70
C TYR A 427 -38.49 12.03 19.65
N ALA A 428 -38.98 13.19 20.05
CA ALA A 428 -39.37 14.25 19.13
C ALA A 428 -38.72 15.58 19.52
N THR A 429 -38.22 16.32 18.53
CA THR A 429 -37.60 17.63 18.75
C THR A 429 -37.75 18.54 17.54
N ALA A 430 -37.61 19.85 17.74
CA ALA A 430 -37.59 20.84 16.66
C ALA A 430 -36.18 21.05 16.07
N SER A 431 -35.13 20.48 16.69
CA SER A 431 -33.74 20.61 16.23
C SER A 431 -33.25 19.35 15.51
N LEU A 432 -32.72 19.51 14.30
CA LEU A 432 -32.12 18.41 13.54
C LEU A 432 -30.84 17.91 14.21
N ASP A 433 -30.02 18.82 14.73
CA ASP A 433 -28.74 18.47 15.36
C ASP A 433 -28.96 17.68 16.65
N LEU A 434 -29.96 18.05 17.45
CA LEU A 434 -30.34 17.28 18.64
C LEU A 434 -30.89 15.91 18.26
N ALA A 435 -31.74 15.83 17.22
CA ALA A 435 -32.26 14.56 16.73
C ALA A 435 -31.14 13.61 16.23
N ARG A 436 -30.20 14.13 15.43
CA ARG A 436 -29.02 13.37 14.96
C ARG A 436 -28.14 12.92 16.12
N GLY A 437 -27.90 13.81 17.08
CA GLY A 437 -27.14 13.51 18.29
C GLY A 437 -27.77 12.39 19.11
N VAL A 438 -29.08 12.47 19.38
CA VAL A 438 -29.83 11.40 20.08
C VAL A 438 -29.76 10.09 19.29
N GLN A 439 -29.92 10.13 17.96
CA GLN A 439 -29.79 8.95 17.10
C GLN A 439 -28.40 8.30 17.21
N HIS A 440 -27.35 9.10 17.31
CA HIS A 440 -25.97 8.64 17.46
C HIS A 440 -25.70 8.08 18.88
N LEU A 441 -26.20 8.70 19.94
CA LEU A 441 -26.07 8.16 21.30
C LEU A 441 -26.83 6.85 21.49
N LEU A 442 -28.01 6.70 20.89
CA LEU A 442 -28.72 5.41 20.87
C LEU A 442 -27.88 4.32 20.17
N LEU A 443 -27.22 4.64 19.06
CA LEU A 443 -26.31 3.72 18.37
C LEU A 443 -25.14 3.27 19.27
N ARG A 444 -24.59 4.16 20.11
CA ARG A 444 -23.56 3.80 21.11
C ARG A 444 -24.06 2.80 22.15
N LEU A 445 -25.34 2.86 22.51
CA LEU A 445 -26.01 1.90 23.39
C LEU A 445 -26.49 0.63 22.64
N GLY A 446 -26.15 0.47 21.36
CA GLY A 446 -26.60 -0.66 20.54
C GLY A 446 -28.09 -0.63 20.17
N LEU A 447 -28.72 0.54 20.29
CA LEU A 447 -30.14 0.80 19.99
C LEU A 447 -30.27 1.46 18.62
N GLN A 448 -30.64 0.67 17.61
CA GLN A 448 -30.87 1.16 16.26
C GLN A 448 -32.13 2.02 16.19
N SER A 449 -32.07 3.13 15.44
CA SER A 449 -33.18 4.08 15.36
C SER A 449 -33.30 4.74 13.99
N ARG A 450 -34.50 5.19 13.63
CA ARG A 450 -34.83 5.90 12.40
C ARG A 450 -35.16 7.35 12.68
N LEU A 451 -34.46 8.27 12.02
CA LEU A 451 -34.77 9.70 12.03
C LEU A 451 -35.72 10.05 10.88
N VAL A 452 -36.83 10.72 11.19
CA VAL A 452 -37.86 11.12 10.24
C VAL A 452 -38.22 12.58 10.43
N GLU A 453 -38.37 13.31 9.33
CA GLU A 453 -38.91 14.67 9.33
C GLU A 453 -40.43 14.67 9.54
N LYS A 454 -40.93 15.54 10.42
CA LYS A 454 -42.34 15.71 10.74
C LYS A 454 -42.79 17.15 10.51
N HIS A 455 -44.04 17.30 10.10
CA HIS A 455 -44.72 18.58 10.00
C HIS A 455 -45.76 18.67 11.13
N PHE A 456 -45.60 19.64 12.02
CA PHE A 456 -46.53 19.93 13.11
C PHE A 456 -47.61 20.93 12.67
N ALA A 457 -48.72 20.97 13.42
CA ALA A 457 -49.80 21.93 13.22
C ALA A 457 -49.27 23.38 13.13
N GLY A 458 -49.69 24.08 12.08
CA GLY A 458 -49.18 25.42 11.71
C GLY A 458 -47.95 25.43 10.80
N GLY A 459 -47.65 24.33 10.08
CA GLY A 459 -46.57 24.27 9.09
C GLY A 459 -45.15 24.21 9.69
N ARG A 460 -45.04 23.96 11.00
CA ARG A 460 -43.75 23.96 11.70
C ARG A 460 -43.03 22.62 11.48
N LYS A 461 -41.80 22.70 10.98
CA LYS A 461 -40.90 21.55 10.78
C LYS A 461 -40.36 21.03 12.12
N GLY A 462 -40.24 19.70 12.25
CA GLY A 462 -39.55 19.03 13.35
C GLY A 462 -39.10 17.62 12.98
N TYR A 463 -38.57 16.88 13.95
CA TYR A 463 -37.89 15.61 13.71
C TYR A 463 -38.27 14.59 14.78
N GLY A 464 -38.49 13.35 14.36
CA GLY A 464 -38.74 12.20 15.23
C GLY A 464 -37.67 11.14 15.08
N VAL A 465 -37.12 10.67 16.19
CA VAL A 465 -36.20 9.52 16.26
C VAL A 465 -36.98 8.33 16.80
N TYR A 466 -37.11 7.27 16.01
CA TYR A 466 -37.93 6.10 16.32
C TYR A 466 -37.07 4.88 16.53
N LEU A 467 -37.23 4.19 17.66
CA LEU A 467 -36.49 2.97 17.94
C LEU A 467 -36.90 1.85 16.95
N LEU A 468 -35.91 1.13 16.42
CA LEU A 468 -36.10 0.00 15.50
C LEU A 468 -35.80 -1.32 16.21
N GLY A 469 -36.59 -2.37 15.92
CA GLY A 469 -36.31 -3.73 16.38
C GLY A 469 -37.39 -4.37 17.27
N GLY A 470 -38.50 -3.66 17.51
CA GLY A 470 -39.66 -4.25 18.20
C GLY A 470 -39.35 -4.67 19.64
N PHE A 471 -39.78 -5.88 20.03
CA PHE A 471 -39.66 -6.38 21.40
C PHE A 471 -38.23 -6.34 21.94
N GLU A 472 -37.26 -6.90 21.20
CA GLU A 472 -35.86 -6.97 21.64
C GLU A 472 -35.22 -5.58 21.82
N ALA A 473 -35.57 -4.63 20.96
CA ALA A 473 -35.05 -3.27 21.08
C ALA A 473 -35.66 -2.54 22.28
N ALA A 474 -36.96 -2.73 22.52
CA ALA A 474 -37.64 -2.14 23.66
C ALA A 474 -37.21 -2.76 25.00
N HIS A 475 -36.89 -4.07 25.02
CA HIS A 475 -36.29 -4.70 26.20
C HIS A 475 -34.91 -4.08 26.50
N ARG A 476 -34.04 -3.98 25.49
CA ARG A 476 -32.73 -3.31 25.66
C ARG A 476 -32.86 -1.84 26.05
N PHE A 477 -33.86 -1.14 25.52
CA PHE A 477 -34.18 0.23 25.92
C PHE A 477 -34.63 0.29 27.39
N ALA A 478 -35.44 -0.67 27.83
CA ALA A 478 -35.88 -0.75 29.22
C ALA A 478 -34.74 -1.09 30.18
N GLU A 479 -33.83 -1.99 29.80
CA GLU A 479 -32.63 -2.30 30.57
C GLU A 479 -31.70 -1.08 30.67
N ALA A 480 -31.47 -0.37 29.57
CA ALA A 480 -30.54 0.75 29.53
C ALA A 480 -31.14 2.03 30.14
N LEU A 481 -32.28 2.51 29.64
CA LEU A 481 -32.85 3.82 29.99
C LEU A 481 -33.98 3.73 31.02
N GLY A 482 -34.64 2.57 31.15
CA GLY A 482 -35.79 2.37 32.04
C GLY A 482 -35.57 2.82 33.49
N PRO A 483 -34.42 2.53 34.14
CA PRO A 483 -34.14 2.97 35.50
C PRO A 483 -34.19 4.49 35.70
N TYR A 484 -34.05 5.28 34.63
CA TYR A 484 -33.95 6.73 34.68
C TYR A 484 -35.21 7.45 34.17
N LEU A 485 -36.18 6.73 33.61
CA LEU A 485 -37.48 7.28 33.23
C LEU A 485 -38.30 7.61 34.47
N LEU A 486 -39.14 8.65 34.40
CA LEU A 486 -40.07 9.03 35.47
C LEU A 486 -41.53 9.00 35.03
N GLY A 487 -42.43 8.90 36.01
CA GLY A 487 -43.87 9.09 35.87
C GLY A 487 -44.49 8.25 34.76
N LYS A 488 -45.29 8.93 33.94
CA LYS A 488 -46.05 8.30 32.86
C LYS A 488 -45.17 7.50 31.89
N ARG A 489 -43.95 7.97 31.58
CA ARG A 489 -43.10 7.32 30.56
C ARG A 489 -42.58 5.97 31.04
N ARG A 490 -42.30 5.84 32.35
CA ARG A 490 -41.96 4.57 32.98
C ARG A 490 -43.14 3.60 32.94
N GLN A 491 -44.33 4.07 33.31
CA GLN A 491 -45.57 3.28 33.27
C GLN A 491 -45.93 2.82 31.84
N ASP A 492 -45.82 3.72 30.86
CA ASP A 492 -46.04 3.40 29.45
C ASP A 492 -45.01 2.36 28.95
N LEU A 493 -43.76 2.41 29.41
CA LEU A 493 -42.76 1.39 29.06
C LEU A 493 -43.09 0.02 29.65
N GLU A 494 -43.48 -0.05 30.92
CA GLU A 494 -43.93 -1.29 31.56
C GLU A 494 -45.16 -1.87 30.83
N ALA A 495 -46.14 -1.01 30.52
CA ALA A 495 -47.33 -1.40 29.76
C ALA A 495 -46.98 -1.87 28.33
N LEU A 496 -46.03 -1.22 27.66
CA LEU A 496 -45.53 -1.65 26.35
C LEU A 496 -44.93 -3.04 26.41
N LEU A 497 -44.04 -3.30 27.38
CA LEU A 497 -43.42 -4.61 27.56
C LEU A 497 -44.46 -5.70 27.86
N ALA A 498 -45.42 -5.39 28.74
CA ALA A 498 -46.54 -6.29 29.05
C ALA A 498 -47.47 -6.55 27.84
N SER A 499 -47.59 -5.59 26.91
CA SER A 499 -48.43 -5.71 25.71
C SER A 499 -47.94 -6.76 24.71
N TRP A 500 -46.68 -7.19 24.83
CA TRP A 500 -46.08 -8.26 24.03
C TRP A 500 -46.14 -9.58 24.82
N GLY A 501 -47.30 -10.25 24.81
CA GLY A 501 -47.42 -11.63 25.31
C GLY A 501 -46.45 -12.59 24.59
N ALA A 502 -46.28 -13.81 25.12
CA ALA A 502 -45.20 -14.78 24.84
C ALA A 502 -44.82 -15.14 23.38
N VAL A 503 -45.41 -14.51 22.34
CA VAL A 503 -44.95 -14.61 20.96
C VAL A 503 -45.01 -13.24 20.27
N GLY A 504 -43.87 -12.82 19.70
CA GLY A 504 -43.81 -11.64 18.83
C GLY A 504 -42.44 -11.38 18.18
N ARG A 505 -41.97 -12.30 17.32
CA ARG A 505 -40.78 -12.10 16.47
C ARG A 505 -40.95 -10.84 15.61
N SER A 506 -40.17 -9.79 15.87
CA SER A 506 -40.29 -8.50 15.19
C SER A 506 -38.94 -7.80 14.94
N THR A 507 -37.85 -8.56 14.85
CA THR A 507 -36.54 -7.99 14.52
C THR A 507 -36.54 -7.44 13.08
N LYS A 508 -36.38 -6.11 12.98
CA LYS A 508 -36.14 -5.40 11.70
C LYS A 508 -34.66 -5.40 11.31
N ASP A 509 -33.79 -5.95 12.15
CA ASP A 509 -32.38 -6.24 11.85
C ASP A 509 -32.32 -7.58 11.10
N VAL A 510 -32.40 -7.47 9.76
CA VAL A 510 -32.43 -8.61 8.84
C VAL A 510 -31.25 -8.54 7.89
N LEU A 511 -30.65 -9.70 7.63
CA LEU A 511 -29.65 -9.86 6.59
C LEU A 511 -30.35 -9.81 5.22
N PRO A 512 -29.96 -8.91 4.29
CA PRO A 512 -30.59 -8.78 2.99
C PRO A 512 -30.62 -10.08 2.19
N LEU A 513 -31.61 -10.24 1.30
CA LEU A 513 -31.71 -11.42 0.43
C LEU A 513 -30.49 -11.66 -0.47
N ALA A 514 -29.60 -10.67 -0.65
CA ALA A 514 -28.34 -10.84 -1.34
C ALA A 514 -27.46 -11.95 -0.74
N PHE A 515 -27.60 -12.24 0.55
CA PHE A 515 -26.89 -13.32 1.24
C PHE A 515 -27.63 -14.66 1.20
N LEU A 516 -28.81 -14.75 0.58
CA LEU A 516 -29.64 -15.95 0.63
C LEU A 516 -28.95 -17.16 0.00
N GLU A 517 -28.17 -16.98 -1.07
CA GLU A 517 -27.43 -18.08 -1.70
C GLU A 517 -26.32 -18.62 -0.79
N GLU A 518 -25.54 -17.73 -0.15
CA GLU A 518 -24.55 -18.14 0.86
C GLU A 518 -25.21 -18.91 2.01
N VAL A 519 -26.40 -18.48 2.43
CA VAL A 519 -27.16 -19.18 3.48
C VAL A 519 -27.65 -20.54 3.00
N LYS A 520 -28.15 -20.63 1.77
CA LYS A 520 -28.59 -21.91 1.16
C LYS A 520 -27.44 -22.89 1.05
N GLU A 521 -26.27 -22.45 0.59
CA GLU A 521 -25.09 -23.30 0.47
C GLU A 521 -24.63 -23.82 1.84
N GLY A 522 -24.63 -22.98 2.86
CA GLY A 522 -24.28 -23.37 4.23
C GLY A 522 -25.21 -24.44 4.77
N VAL A 523 -26.52 -24.28 4.56
CA VAL A 523 -27.53 -25.27 4.99
C VAL A 523 -27.49 -26.54 4.12
N ALA A 524 -27.32 -26.43 2.81
CA ALA A 524 -27.30 -27.57 1.89
C ALA A 524 -26.14 -28.52 2.14
N ARG A 525 -24.97 -27.97 2.52
CA ARG A 525 -23.80 -28.77 2.93
C ARG A 525 -24.09 -29.65 4.13
N ALA A 526 -24.68 -29.08 5.18
CA ALA A 526 -25.05 -29.84 6.38
C ALA A 526 -26.21 -30.81 6.13
N ALA A 527 -27.16 -30.43 5.27
CA ALA A 527 -28.33 -31.24 4.92
C ALA A 527 -28.05 -32.33 3.85
N GLN A 528 -26.81 -32.49 3.37
CA GLN A 528 -26.45 -33.42 2.28
C GLN A 528 -27.40 -33.34 1.06
N GLY A 529 -27.85 -32.12 0.72
CA GLY A 529 -28.79 -31.86 -0.36
C GLY A 529 -30.28 -32.01 -0.01
N GLN A 530 -30.65 -32.59 1.15
CA GLN A 530 -32.04 -32.77 1.60
C GLN A 530 -32.56 -31.61 2.47
N VAL A 531 -32.44 -30.37 1.98
CA VAL A 531 -32.70 -29.13 2.75
C VAL A 531 -34.11 -29.08 3.37
N ALA A 532 -35.15 -29.51 2.66
CA ALA A 532 -36.53 -29.44 3.16
C ALA A 532 -36.77 -30.37 4.37
N ALA A 533 -36.25 -31.60 4.31
CA ALA A 533 -36.34 -32.56 5.40
C ALA A 533 -35.57 -32.07 6.64
N PHE A 534 -34.34 -31.60 6.43
CA PHE A 534 -33.49 -31.03 7.48
C PHE A 534 -34.16 -29.85 8.20
N LEU A 535 -34.76 -28.91 7.45
CA LEU A 535 -35.46 -27.77 8.04
C LEU A 535 -36.68 -28.21 8.86
N ARG A 536 -37.44 -29.20 8.35
CA ARG A 536 -38.61 -29.74 9.05
C ARG A 536 -38.24 -30.42 10.36
N GLU A 537 -37.20 -31.25 10.35
CA GLU A 537 -36.67 -31.91 11.56
C GLU A 537 -36.19 -30.90 12.61
N ALA A 538 -35.63 -29.76 12.15
CA ALA A 538 -35.22 -28.66 13.01
C ALA A 538 -36.37 -27.73 13.46
N GLY A 539 -37.63 -28.04 13.13
CA GLY A 539 -38.79 -27.21 13.47
C GLY A 539 -38.84 -25.86 12.73
N LEU A 540 -38.18 -25.76 11.58
CA LEU A 540 -38.18 -24.59 10.70
C LEU A 540 -39.08 -24.83 9.47
N ALA A 541 -39.64 -23.75 8.92
CA ALA A 541 -40.48 -23.87 7.73
C ALA A 541 -39.64 -24.36 6.53
N GLU A 542 -40.14 -25.37 5.78
CA GLU A 542 -39.44 -25.91 4.61
C GLU A 542 -39.17 -24.84 3.53
N GLY A 543 -40.05 -23.82 3.44
CA GLY A 543 -39.90 -22.66 2.55
C GLY A 543 -39.03 -21.52 3.11
N LEU A 544 -38.31 -21.71 4.22
CA LEU A 544 -37.52 -20.66 4.87
C LEU A 544 -36.44 -20.08 3.94
N LEU A 545 -35.86 -20.90 3.07
CA LEU A 545 -34.79 -20.48 2.16
C LEU A 545 -35.28 -20.21 0.73
N ARG A 546 -36.59 -20.29 0.48
CA ARG A 546 -37.17 -19.95 -0.83
C ARG A 546 -37.51 -18.46 -0.90
N PRO A 547 -37.19 -17.74 -1.99
CA PRO A 547 -37.63 -16.36 -2.13
C PRO A 547 -39.17 -16.32 -2.17
N SER A 548 -39.78 -15.44 -1.38
CA SER A 548 -41.23 -15.24 -1.33
C SER A 548 -41.59 -13.77 -1.44
N ARG A 549 -42.75 -13.48 -2.03
CA ARG A 549 -43.22 -12.09 -2.23
C ARG A 549 -43.32 -11.39 -0.86
N GLY A 550 -42.58 -10.29 -0.69
CA GLY A 550 -42.57 -9.49 0.55
C GLY A 550 -41.49 -9.86 1.57
N ARG A 551 -40.72 -10.95 1.41
CA ARG A 551 -39.58 -11.25 2.29
C ARG A 551 -38.43 -10.29 1.99
N ARG A 552 -37.93 -9.58 3.01
CA ARG A 552 -36.83 -8.61 2.86
C ARG A 552 -35.45 -9.19 3.18
N GLY A 553 -35.42 -10.27 3.96
CA GLY A 553 -34.19 -10.85 4.47
C GLY A 553 -34.45 -11.95 5.50
N LEU A 554 -33.38 -12.44 6.12
CA LEU A 554 -33.41 -13.39 7.23
C LEU A 554 -33.01 -12.70 8.54
N SER A 555 -33.72 -12.96 9.63
CA SER A 555 -33.35 -12.38 10.93
C SER A 555 -32.04 -12.98 11.44
N ARG A 556 -31.27 -12.21 12.21
CA ARG A 556 -30.04 -12.71 12.86
C ARG A 556 -30.30 -13.89 13.80
N ALA A 557 -31.42 -13.86 14.52
CA ALA A 557 -31.83 -14.98 15.36
C ALA A 557 -32.09 -16.26 14.55
N THR A 558 -32.66 -16.14 13.34
CA THR A 558 -32.82 -17.26 12.42
C THR A 558 -31.47 -17.77 11.92
N LEU A 559 -30.56 -16.87 11.55
CA LEU A 559 -29.22 -17.23 11.11
C LEU A 559 -28.40 -17.91 12.21
N GLY A 560 -28.48 -17.42 13.46
CA GLY A 560 -27.82 -18.03 14.60
C GLY A 560 -28.34 -19.44 14.89
N ARG A 561 -29.65 -19.68 14.77
CA ARG A 561 -30.23 -21.04 14.84
C ARG A 561 -29.71 -21.92 13.72
N LEU A 562 -29.71 -21.44 12.47
CA LEU A 562 -29.18 -22.19 11.33
C LEU A 562 -27.69 -22.49 11.49
N ALA A 563 -26.90 -21.55 12.00
CA ALA A 563 -25.48 -21.75 12.30
C ALA A 563 -25.27 -22.85 13.34
N ALA A 564 -26.02 -22.80 14.46
CA ALA A 564 -25.95 -23.81 15.51
C ALA A 564 -26.36 -25.22 15.02
N LEU A 565 -27.40 -25.29 14.17
CA LEU A 565 -27.88 -26.56 13.60
C LEU A 565 -26.93 -27.16 12.56
N THR A 566 -26.20 -26.32 11.82
CA THR A 566 -25.34 -26.75 10.70
C THR A 566 -23.86 -26.84 11.06
N GLY A 567 -23.44 -26.24 12.18
CA GLY A 567 -22.03 -26.03 12.51
C GLY A 567 -21.31 -25.06 11.57
N SER A 568 -22.03 -24.32 10.73
CA SER A 568 -21.41 -23.47 9.69
C SER A 568 -20.84 -22.17 10.29
N LEU A 569 -19.51 -22.06 10.25
CA LEU A 569 -18.81 -20.82 10.63
C LEU A 569 -19.18 -19.63 9.76
N ALA A 570 -19.52 -19.84 8.48
CA ALA A 570 -19.97 -18.78 7.59
C ALA A 570 -21.33 -18.20 8.03
N LEU A 571 -22.27 -19.07 8.40
CA LEU A 571 -23.56 -18.63 8.96
C LEU A 571 -23.39 -17.96 10.32
N LEU A 572 -22.47 -18.47 11.15
CA LEU A 572 -22.16 -17.88 12.45
C LEU A 572 -21.59 -16.46 12.28
N ARG A 573 -20.62 -16.27 11.38
CA ARG A 573 -20.09 -14.95 11.00
C ARG A 573 -21.20 -13.99 10.60
N LEU A 574 -22.13 -14.40 9.74
CA LEU A 574 -23.25 -13.55 9.32
C LEU A 574 -24.22 -13.23 10.47
N ALA A 575 -24.51 -14.21 11.34
CA ALA A 575 -25.38 -14.02 12.50
C ALA A 575 -24.79 -13.04 13.50
N GLU A 576 -23.48 -13.13 13.75
CA GLU A 576 -22.75 -12.33 14.72
C GLU A 576 -22.19 -11.01 14.18
N ALA A 577 -22.29 -10.76 12.87
CA ALA A 577 -21.79 -9.53 12.26
C ALA A 577 -22.25 -8.26 13.01
N GLU A 578 -21.32 -7.33 13.18
CA GLU A 578 -21.54 -6.04 13.84
C GLU A 578 -22.03 -4.95 12.87
N VAL A 579 -22.39 -5.36 11.65
CA VAL A 579 -22.91 -4.49 10.59
C VAL A 579 -24.42 -4.56 10.50
N TYR A 580 -25.09 -3.41 10.51
CA TYR A 580 -26.50 -3.23 10.19
C TYR A 580 -26.63 -2.88 8.71
N TRP A 581 -27.45 -3.64 7.98
CA TRP A 581 -27.68 -3.37 6.55
C TRP A 581 -28.86 -2.43 6.40
N ASP A 582 -28.57 -1.18 6.07
CA ASP A 582 -29.60 -0.18 5.85
C ASP A 582 -29.86 0.04 4.36
N ARG A 583 -31.10 0.37 4.02
CA ARG A 583 -31.53 0.55 2.64
C ARG A 583 -31.27 1.98 2.20
N VAL A 584 -30.69 2.18 1.03
CA VAL A 584 -30.54 3.50 0.39
C VAL A 584 -31.93 4.03 0.01
N GLU A 585 -32.27 5.24 0.43
CA GLU A 585 -33.50 5.95 0.05
C GLU A 585 -33.26 6.92 -1.10
N ALA A 586 -32.14 7.65 -1.09
CA ALA A 586 -31.80 8.63 -2.12
C ALA A 586 -30.29 8.83 -2.23
N VAL A 587 -29.84 9.25 -3.41
CA VAL A 587 -28.49 9.77 -3.67
C VAL A 587 -28.66 11.05 -4.47
N GLU A 588 -28.31 12.18 -3.88
CA GLU A 588 -28.62 13.52 -4.43
C GLU A 588 -27.36 14.39 -4.49
N PRO A 589 -27.11 15.15 -5.57
CA PRO A 589 -25.98 16.07 -5.64
C PRO A 589 -26.16 17.26 -4.69
N LEU A 590 -25.10 17.67 -3.98
CA LEU A 590 -25.10 18.83 -3.07
C LEU A 590 -24.42 20.07 -3.66
N GLY A 591 -23.31 19.90 -4.35
CA GLY A 591 -22.53 20.97 -4.98
C GLY A 591 -21.04 20.63 -5.04
N GLU A 592 -20.24 21.53 -5.61
CA GLU A 592 -18.79 21.41 -5.61
C GLU A 592 -18.16 22.10 -4.40
N GLU A 593 -17.31 21.37 -3.69
CA GLU A 593 -16.58 21.86 -2.52
C GLU A 593 -15.22 21.18 -2.40
N GLU A 594 -14.39 21.69 -1.49
CA GLU A 594 -13.12 21.06 -1.17
C GLU A 594 -13.35 19.73 -0.45
N VAL A 595 -12.67 18.70 -0.94
CA VAL A 595 -12.76 17.34 -0.44
C VAL A 595 -11.39 16.85 0.00
N PHE A 596 -11.41 15.88 0.90
CA PHE A 596 -10.27 15.38 1.64
C PHE A 596 -10.30 13.86 1.58
N ASP A 597 -9.14 13.26 1.77
CA ASP A 597 -9.03 11.83 1.95
C ASP A 597 -8.40 11.49 3.29
N LEU A 598 -8.74 10.32 3.79
CA LEU A 598 -8.29 9.81 5.07
C LEU A 598 -7.73 8.40 4.85
N THR A 599 -6.49 8.19 5.30
CA THR A 599 -5.80 6.90 5.19
C THR A 599 -5.83 6.19 6.53
N VAL A 600 -6.44 5.01 6.55
CA VAL A 600 -6.43 4.07 7.68
C VAL A 600 -5.55 2.87 7.36
N GLU A 601 -4.70 2.48 8.30
CA GLU A 601 -3.80 1.33 8.15
C GLU A 601 -4.48 -0.01 8.50
N GLY A 602 -4.07 -1.07 7.82
CA GLY A 602 -4.47 -2.46 8.10
C GLY A 602 -5.73 -2.86 7.37
N THR A 603 -6.89 -2.35 7.80
CA THR A 603 -8.19 -2.68 7.19
C THR A 603 -8.58 -1.75 6.05
N HIS A 604 -7.98 -0.56 5.94
CA HIS A 604 -8.26 0.45 4.92
C HIS A 604 -9.72 0.95 4.86
N THR A 605 -10.44 0.79 5.97
CA THR A 605 -11.86 1.19 6.10
C THR A 605 -12.06 2.02 7.34
N PHE A 606 -13.14 2.80 7.38
CA PHE A 606 -13.55 3.53 8.57
C PHE A 606 -15.05 3.81 8.58
N VAL A 607 -15.57 4.20 9.73
CA VAL A 607 -16.94 4.67 9.90
C VAL A 607 -16.97 6.20 9.81
N ALA A 608 -17.63 6.72 8.78
CA ALA A 608 -17.88 8.15 8.59
C ALA A 608 -19.40 8.41 8.56
N GLU A 609 -19.88 9.38 9.33
CA GLU A 609 -21.32 9.71 9.45
C GLU A 609 -22.20 8.47 9.78
N ASP A 610 -21.67 7.57 10.60
CA ASP A 610 -22.27 6.27 10.96
C ASP A 610 -22.41 5.28 9.76
N LEU A 611 -21.67 5.45 8.66
CA LEU A 611 -21.59 4.50 7.54
C LEU A 611 -20.18 3.95 7.35
N VAL A 612 -20.06 2.70 6.88
CA VAL A 612 -18.77 2.07 6.59
C VAL A 612 -18.27 2.44 5.18
N VAL A 613 -17.10 3.09 5.14
CA VAL A 613 -16.43 3.60 3.94
C VAL A 613 -14.97 3.12 3.84
N HIS A 614 -14.28 3.41 2.73
CA HIS A 614 -12.93 2.93 2.42
C HIS A 614 -11.97 4.08 2.05
N ASN A 615 -10.66 3.90 2.27
CA ASN A 615 -9.59 4.80 1.79
C ASN A 615 -9.65 5.07 0.26
N SER A 616 -9.07 6.18 -0.21
CA SER A 616 -8.76 6.38 -1.64
C SER A 616 -7.36 5.80 -2.00
N HIS A 617 -7.17 5.29 -3.23
CA HIS A 617 -6.11 4.29 -3.51
C HIS A 617 -4.85 4.82 -4.24
N ALA A 618 -4.88 5.79 -5.17
CA ALA A 618 -3.69 6.14 -5.97
C ALA A 618 -2.80 7.16 -5.25
N ALA A 619 -3.41 8.21 -4.70
CA ALA A 619 -2.67 9.24 -3.96
C ALA A 619 -1.88 8.64 -2.78
N ALA A 620 -2.50 7.70 -2.04
CA ALA A 620 -1.86 7.01 -0.93
C ALA A 620 -0.64 6.18 -1.36
N TYR A 621 -0.70 5.45 -2.48
CA TYR A 621 0.45 4.68 -2.97
C TYR A 621 1.50 5.55 -3.65
N SER A 622 1.11 6.63 -4.33
CA SER A 622 2.05 7.61 -4.89
C SER A 622 2.84 8.31 -3.79
N LEU A 623 2.25 8.52 -2.61
CA LEU A 623 2.97 9.03 -1.43
C LEU A 623 4.06 8.06 -0.96
N LEU A 624 3.77 6.76 -0.88
CA LEU A 624 4.80 5.75 -0.56
C LEU A 624 5.91 5.72 -1.62
N SER A 625 5.55 5.89 -2.89
CA SER A 625 6.50 5.97 -4.00
C SER A 625 7.42 7.18 -3.85
N TYR A 626 6.84 8.33 -3.49
CA TYR A 626 7.56 9.56 -3.19
C TYR A 626 8.48 9.41 -1.98
N GLN A 627 8.00 8.87 -0.86
CA GLN A 627 8.81 8.65 0.35
C GLN A 627 10.01 7.72 0.06
N THR A 628 9.79 6.66 -0.72
CA THR A 628 10.85 5.74 -1.14
C THR A 628 11.89 6.46 -2.01
N ALA A 629 11.45 7.26 -2.98
CA ALA A 629 12.35 8.06 -3.82
C ALA A 629 13.11 9.13 -3.01
N TYR A 630 12.45 9.75 -2.03
CA TYR A 630 13.04 10.75 -1.15
C TYR A 630 14.19 10.17 -0.35
N VAL A 631 13.98 9.00 0.27
CA VAL A 631 15.05 8.32 0.99
C VAL A 631 16.22 8.03 0.05
N LYS A 632 15.96 7.48 -1.14
CA LYS A 632 17.02 7.18 -2.10
C LYS A 632 17.81 8.43 -2.52
N ALA A 633 17.13 9.57 -2.66
CA ALA A 633 17.75 10.83 -3.08
C ALA A 633 18.66 11.45 -2.00
N HIS A 634 18.33 11.30 -0.72
CA HIS A 634 19.04 11.94 0.39
C HIS A 634 19.96 10.99 1.18
N TYR A 635 19.63 9.71 1.21
CA TYR A 635 20.30 8.65 1.97
C TYR A 635 20.55 7.41 1.10
N PRO A 636 21.28 7.53 -0.04
CA PRO A 636 21.41 6.43 -1.01
C PRO A 636 22.14 5.20 -0.45
N VAL A 637 23.13 5.39 0.43
CA VAL A 637 23.90 4.28 1.02
C VAL A 637 23.04 3.50 2.01
N GLU A 638 22.31 4.23 2.86
CA GLU A 638 21.39 3.67 3.85
C GLU A 638 20.18 3.02 3.18
N PHE A 639 19.69 3.59 2.09
CA PHE A 639 18.63 3.03 1.23
C PHE A 639 19.04 1.66 0.68
N VAL A 640 20.22 1.56 0.08
CA VAL A 640 20.72 0.29 -0.48
C VAL A 640 21.00 -0.71 0.64
N ALA A 641 21.58 -0.29 1.76
CA ALA A 641 21.77 -1.16 2.92
C ALA A 641 20.44 -1.71 3.46
N ALA A 642 19.38 -0.90 3.48
CA ALA A 642 18.04 -1.35 3.86
C ALA A 642 17.45 -2.35 2.85
N LEU A 643 17.65 -2.15 1.54
CA LEU A 643 17.21 -3.11 0.51
C LEU A 643 17.89 -4.46 0.70
N LEU A 644 19.21 -4.44 0.93
CA LEU A 644 20.02 -5.63 1.20
C LEU A 644 19.57 -6.33 2.50
N SER A 645 19.24 -5.59 3.55
CA SER A 645 18.75 -6.16 4.82
C SER A 645 17.36 -6.81 4.66
N VAL A 646 16.44 -6.19 3.93
CA VAL A 646 15.08 -6.73 3.72
C VAL A 646 15.11 -8.01 2.90
N GLU A 647 15.91 -8.04 1.83
CA GLU A 647 16.01 -9.18 0.92
C GLU A 647 17.19 -10.13 1.24
N ARG A 648 17.76 -10.06 2.45
CA ARG A 648 18.99 -10.80 2.85
C ARG A 648 18.94 -12.32 2.65
N HIS A 649 17.74 -12.89 2.56
CA HIS A 649 17.53 -14.32 2.38
C HIS A 649 17.48 -14.75 0.90
N ASP A 650 17.38 -13.79 -0.02
CA ASP A 650 17.34 -14.01 -1.47
C ASP A 650 18.70 -13.64 -2.09
N SER A 651 19.50 -14.68 -2.41
CA SER A 651 20.85 -14.49 -2.96
C SER A 651 20.85 -13.79 -4.32
N ASP A 652 19.81 -14.00 -5.14
CA ASP A 652 19.71 -13.41 -6.48
C ASP A 652 19.44 -11.90 -6.36
N LYS A 653 18.52 -11.51 -5.46
CA LYS A 653 18.22 -10.10 -5.17
C LYS A 653 19.38 -9.38 -4.50
N VAL A 654 20.08 -10.03 -3.58
CA VAL A 654 21.27 -9.45 -2.94
C VAL A 654 22.38 -9.23 -3.98
N ALA A 655 22.61 -10.17 -4.90
CA ALA A 655 23.56 -9.98 -6.00
C ALA A 655 23.17 -8.79 -6.89
N GLU A 656 21.88 -8.71 -7.28
CA GLU A 656 21.33 -7.61 -8.07
C GLU A 656 21.60 -6.25 -7.39
N TYR A 657 21.24 -6.10 -6.11
CA TYR A 657 21.40 -4.85 -5.38
C TYR A 657 22.86 -4.47 -5.11
N ILE A 658 23.77 -5.44 -4.97
CA ILE A 658 25.21 -5.15 -4.81
C ILE A 658 25.80 -4.62 -6.11
N ARG A 659 25.40 -5.18 -7.26
CA ARG A 659 25.81 -4.65 -8.56
C ARG A 659 25.29 -3.23 -8.76
N ASP A 660 24.03 -2.99 -8.40
CA ASP A 660 23.44 -1.64 -8.44
C ASP A 660 24.16 -0.67 -7.51
N ALA A 661 24.51 -1.11 -6.30
CA ALA A 661 25.29 -0.31 -5.34
C ALA A 661 26.63 0.12 -5.95
N ARG A 662 27.35 -0.82 -6.57
CA ARG A 662 28.65 -0.55 -7.22
C ARG A 662 28.52 0.40 -8.39
N ALA A 663 27.49 0.24 -9.21
CA ALA A 663 27.18 1.16 -10.31
C ALA A 663 26.87 2.59 -9.79
N MET A 664 26.32 2.70 -8.58
CA MET A 664 26.12 3.98 -7.89
C MET A 664 27.39 4.53 -7.19
N GLY A 665 28.53 3.84 -7.29
CA GLY A 665 29.77 4.20 -6.60
C GLY A 665 29.76 3.89 -5.10
N ILE A 666 28.88 3.01 -4.65
CA ILE A 666 28.77 2.55 -3.26
C ILE A 666 29.51 1.22 -3.13
N GLU A 667 30.59 1.23 -2.33
CA GLU A 667 31.34 0.01 -2.07
C GLU A 667 30.58 -0.90 -1.08
N VAL A 668 30.44 -2.16 -1.47
CA VAL A 668 29.90 -3.22 -0.61
C VAL A 668 31.05 -4.16 -0.25
N LEU A 669 31.44 -4.14 1.02
CA LEU A 669 32.57 -4.85 1.58
C LEU A 669 32.14 -6.19 2.19
N PRO A 670 33.00 -7.23 2.13
CA PRO A 670 32.78 -8.49 2.85
C PRO A 670 32.54 -8.27 4.35
N PRO A 671 31.97 -9.25 5.07
CA PRO A 671 31.82 -9.13 6.51
C PRO A 671 33.19 -8.95 7.17
N ASP A 672 33.20 -8.34 8.36
CA ASP A 672 34.38 -8.16 9.20
C ASP A 672 33.96 -8.37 10.67
N LEU A 673 34.65 -9.26 11.37
CA LEU A 673 34.30 -9.67 12.73
C LEU A 673 34.24 -8.48 13.72
N ASN A 674 35.10 -7.48 13.51
CA ASN A 674 35.25 -6.32 14.39
C ASN A 674 34.33 -5.15 14.00
N ARG A 675 33.95 -5.02 12.74
CA ARG A 675 33.17 -3.87 12.22
C ARG A 675 31.70 -4.21 11.92
N SER A 676 31.41 -5.43 11.47
CA SER A 676 30.06 -5.83 11.02
C SER A 676 29.02 -5.80 12.13
N GLY A 677 27.78 -5.53 11.72
CA GLY A 677 26.59 -5.72 12.56
C GLY A 677 26.00 -7.12 12.40
N PHE A 678 24.79 -7.29 12.92
CA PHE A 678 23.99 -8.49 12.65
C PHE A 678 23.59 -8.52 11.16
N ASP A 679 22.91 -7.46 10.70
CA ASP A 679 22.58 -7.20 9.31
C ASP A 679 23.57 -6.24 8.63
N PHE A 680 23.29 -5.90 7.36
CA PHE A 680 24.05 -4.93 6.60
C PHE A 680 24.13 -3.61 7.36
N LYS A 681 25.35 -3.06 7.43
CA LYS A 681 25.66 -1.89 8.23
C LYS A 681 26.36 -0.85 7.38
N VAL A 682 25.94 0.40 7.53
CA VAL A 682 26.61 1.54 6.88
C VAL A 682 27.73 2.04 7.78
N VAL A 683 28.96 2.05 7.27
CA VAL A 683 30.14 2.59 7.94
C VAL A 683 30.75 3.67 7.06
N GLY A 684 30.50 4.94 7.40
CA GLY A 684 30.89 6.07 6.55
C GLY A 684 30.11 6.06 5.24
N LYS A 685 30.79 5.75 4.13
CA LYS A 685 30.19 5.62 2.78
C LYS A 685 30.15 4.19 2.26
N GLU A 686 30.59 3.24 3.06
CA GLU A 686 30.69 1.82 2.71
C GLU A 686 29.51 1.06 3.31
N ILE A 687 29.05 0.03 2.61
CA ILE A 687 28.11 -0.95 3.13
C ILE A 687 28.91 -2.20 3.51
N LEU A 688 28.81 -2.59 4.77
CA LEU A 688 29.47 -3.77 5.30
C LEU A 688 28.46 -4.92 5.44
N PHE A 689 28.83 -6.10 4.96
CA PHE A 689 28.01 -7.30 5.12
C PHE A 689 27.73 -7.62 6.60
N GLY A 690 26.50 -8.04 6.88
CA GLY A 690 26.10 -8.55 8.18
C GLY A 690 26.66 -9.95 8.46
N LEU A 691 26.89 -10.27 9.73
CA LEU A 691 27.31 -11.63 10.12
C LEU A 691 26.17 -12.65 9.90
N SER A 692 24.91 -12.22 9.86
CA SER A 692 23.74 -13.07 9.58
C SER A 692 23.72 -13.58 8.13
N ALA A 693 24.37 -12.88 7.21
CA ALA A 693 24.41 -13.23 5.79
C ALA A 693 25.42 -14.35 5.46
N VAL A 694 26.28 -14.74 6.42
CA VAL A 694 27.26 -15.81 6.23
C VAL A 694 26.57 -17.17 6.35
N LYS A 695 26.59 -17.95 5.27
CA LYS A 695 26.06 -19.32 5.24
C LYS A 695 26.73 -20.18 6.31
N ASN A 696 25.96 -21.07 6.91
CA ASN A 696 26.36 -21.93 8.05
C ASN A 696 26.64 -21.20 9.37
N VAL A 697 26.51 -19.87 9.44
CA VAL A 697 26.49 -19.12 10.71
C VAL A 697 25.04 -18.92 11.13
N GLY A 698 24.62 -19.57 12.21
CA GLY A 698 23.26 -19.38 12.74
C GLY A 698 23.09 -18.01 13.40
N GLU A 699 21.86 -17.49 13.45
CA GLU A 699 21.56 -16.19 14.07
C GLU A 699 22.08 -16.11 15.52
N ALA A 700 21.88 -17.17 16.31
CA ALA A 700 22.39 -17.24 17.69
C ALA A 700 23.92 -17.14 17.78
N ALA A 701 24.64 -17.68 16.78
CA ALA A 701 26.10 -17.57 16.72
C ALA A 701 26.53 -16.15 16.34
N ALA A 702 25.88 -15.53 15.36
CA ALA A 702 26.12 -14.14 14.98
C ALA A 702 25.87 -13.17 16.16
N GLU A 703 24.76 -13.33 16.88
CA GLU A 703 24.48 -12.55 18.09
C GLU A 703 25.52 -12.77 19.19
N ALA A 704 25.94 -14.02 19.41
CA ALA A 704 26.94 -14.33 20.42
C ALA A 704 28.30 -13.69 20.11
N ILE A 705 28.70 -13.67 18.83
CA ILE A 705 29.91 -12.97 18.37
C ILE A 705 29.81 -11.48 18.69
N LEU A 706 28.70 -10.83 18.35
CA LEU A 706 28.51 -9.40 18.57
C LEU A 706 28.48 -9.05 20.07
N ARG A 707 27.75 -9.81 20.89
CA ARG A 707 27.66 -9.59 22.34
C ARG A 707 29.00 -9.79 23.04
N GLU A 708 29.76 -10.82 22.64
CA GLU A 708 31.08 -11.05 23.20
C GLU A 708 32.02 -9.91 22.81
N ARG A 709 32.01 -9.45 21.55
CA ARG A 709 32.76 -8.27 21.10
C ARG A 709 32.42 -7.02 21.90
N GLU A 710 31.15 -6.75 22.18
CA GLU A 710 30.73 -5.61 23.01
C GLU A 710 31.25 -5.70 24.45
N ARG A 711 31.24 -6.91 25.04
CA ARG A 711 31.67 -7.14 26.42
C ARG A 711 33.18 -7.08 26.60
N GLY A 712 33.95 -7.72 25.72
CA GLY A 712 35.41 -7.88 25.87
C GLY A 712 36.25 -7.09 24.88
N GLY A 713 35.64 -6.23 24.07
CA GLY A 713 36.32 -5.41 23.07
C GLY A 713 36.60 -6.15 21.75
N PRO A 714 37.24 -5.47 20.77
CA PRO A 714 37.53 -6.03 19.45
C PRO A 714 38.49 -7.22 19.56
N TYR A 715 38.31 -8.20 18.68
CA TYR A 715 39.15 -9.39 18.60
C TYR A 715 40.51 -9.05 18.00
N ARG A 716 41.57 -9.58 18.61
CA ARG A 716 42.97 -9.24 18.24
C ARG A 716 43.62 -10.23 17.28
N SER A 717 43.21 -11.50 17.35
CA SER A 717 43.76 -12.61 16.57
C SER A 717 42.73 -13.72 16.41
N LEU A 718 43.04 -14.71 15.56
CA LEU A 718 42.21 -15.91 15.42
C LEU A 718 42.16 -16.71 16.74
N GLY A 719 43.28 -16.85 17.46
CA GLY A 719 43.30 -17.52 18.76
C GLY A 719 42.51 -16.77 19.83
N ASP A 720 42.60 -15.44 19.91
CA ASP A 720 41.78 -14.62 20.82
C ASP A 720 40.29 -14.88 20.59
N PHE A 721 39.87 -14.87 19.32
CA PHE A 721 38.49 -15.21 18.94
C PHE A 721 38.08 -16.62 19.39
N LEU A 722 38.88 -17.64 19.05
CA LEU A 722 38.60 -19.04 19.38
C LEU A 722 38.67 -19.35 20.88
N LYS A 723 39.42 -18.56 21.65
CA LYS A 723 39.51 -18.68 23.12
C LYS A 723 38.28 -18.09 23.80
N ARG A 724 37.83 -16.91 23.35
CA ARG A 724 36.67 -16.19 23.89
C ARG A 724 35.34 -16.87 23.55
N LEU A 725 35.20 -17.37 22.33
CA LEU A 725 34.01 -18.09 21.89
C LEU A 725 34.30 -19.57 21.70
N PRO A 726 33.62 -20.45 22.45
CA PRO A 726 33.90 -21.88 22.38
C PRO A 726 33.16 -22.52 21.19
N GLU A 727 33.64 -23.70 20.77
CA GLU A 727 33.15 -24.41 19.58
C GLU A 727 31.66 -24.80 19.69
N GLN A 728 31.12 -24.92 20.90
CA GLN A 728 29.69 -25.17 21.11
C GLN A 728 28.80 -24.00 20.66
N VAL A 729 29.35 -22.78 20.60
CA VAL A 729 28.64 -21.57 20.16
C VAL A 729 28.91 -21.34 18.67
N VAL A 730 30.18 -21.33 18.28
CA VAL A 730 30.61 -21.17 16.89
C VAL A 730 31.33 -22.44 16.45
N ASN A 731 30.56 -23.35 15.85
CA ASN A 731 31.09 -24.65 15.44
C ASN A 731 32.11 -24.54 14.29
N ARG A 732 32.87 -25.61 14.06
CA ARG A 732 33.89 -25.66 13.00
C ARG A 732 33.39 -25.19 11.63
N ARG A 733 32.20 -25.62 11.21
CA ARG A 733 31.65 -25.27 9.90
C ARG A 733 31.32 -23.78 9.78
N ALA A 734 30.86 -23.17 10.87
CA ALA A 734 30.64 -21.73 10.96
C ALA A 734 31.98 -20.97 10.90
N LEU A 735 33.02 -21.45 11.59
CA LEU A 735 34.38 -20.87 11.53
C LEU A 735 34.96 -20.91 10.11
N GLU A 736 34.88 -22.05 9.44
CA GLU A 736 35.33 -22.20 8.05
C GLU A 736 34.59 -21.21 7.13
N SER A 737 33.27 -21.08 7.31
CA SER A 737 32.45 -20.17 6.50
C SER A 737 32.76 -18.70 6.78
N LEU A 738 33.03 -18.33 8.05
CA LEU A 738 33.45 -16.97 8.41
C LEU A 738 34.80 -16.61 7.78
N ILE A 739 35.77 -17.54 7.76
CA ILE A 739 37.06 -17.31 7.07
C ILE A 739 36.84 -17.19 5.56
N LYS A 740 36.09 -18.13 4.96
CA LYS A 740 35.80 -18.14 3.52
C LYS A 740 35.07 -16.87 3.06
N ALA A 741 34.17 -16.34 3.89
CA ALA A 741 33.44 -15.10 3.64
C ALA A 741 34.30 -13.84 3.76
N GLY A 742 35.48 -13.91 4.40
CA GLY A 742 36.36 -12.78 4.63
C GLY A 742 36.20 -12.09 5.99
N ALA A 743 35.34 -12.61 6.88
CA ALA A 743 35.09 -12.02 8.20
C ALA A 743 36.34 -11.94 9.09
N LEU A 744 37.35 -12.78 8.83
CA LEU A 744 38.59 -12.87 9.60
C LEU A 744 39.83 -12.40 8.81
N ASP A 745 39.65 -11.75 7.65
CA ASP A 745 40.77 -11.29 6.80
C ASP A 745 41.70 -10.30 7.53
N ALA A 746 41.20 -9.61 8.55
CA ALA A 746 42.00 -8.75 9.43
C ALA A 746 43.10 -9.49 10.21
N PHE A 747 43.03 -10.83 10.32
CA PHE A 747 43.97 -11.64 11.09
C PHE A 747 44.98 -12.41 10.23
N GLY A 748 44.87 -12.37 8.91
CA GLY A 748 45.83 -13.01 8.00
C GLY A 748 45.22 -13.53 6.70
N ASP A 749 46.05 -14.21 5.90
CA ASP A 749 45.62 -14.84 4.65
C ASP A 749 44.66 -16.01 4.89
N ARG A 750 43.61 -16.14 4.07
CA ARG A 750 42.55 -17.15 4.25
C ARG A 750 43.09 -18.59 4.21
N ALA A 751 44.10 -18.91 3.40
CA ALA A 751 44.68 -20.25 3.38
C ALA A 751 45.36 -20.56 4.72
N ARG A 752 46.15 -19.60 5.23
CA ARG A 752 46.82 -19.73 6.53
C ARG A 752 45.82 -19.85 7.66
N LEU A 753 44.74 -19.06 7.66
CA LEU A 753 43.68 -19.12 8.67
C LEU A 753 42.97 -20.49 8.67
N LEU A 754 42.60 -21.00 7.49
CA LEU A 754 41.98 -22.33 7.36
C LEU A 754 42.90 -23.45 7.84
N SER A 755 44.18 -23.43 7.46
CA SER A 755 45.18 -24.41 7.91
C SER A 755 45.48 -24.31 9.41
N SER A 756 45.26 -23.15 10.02
CA SER A 756 45.51 -22.90 11.45
C SER A 756 44.33 -23.25 12.37
N LEU A 757 43.15 -23.55 11.82
CA LEU A 757 41.95 -23.83 12.62
C LEU A 757 42.15 -25.01 13.58
N ASP A 758 42.65 -26.15 13.09
CA ASP A 758 42.81 -27.36 13.91
C ASP A 758 43.81 -27.19 15.07
N PRO A 759 45.03 -26.67 14.83
CA PRO A 759 45.96 -26.38 15.92
C PRO A 759 45.40 -25.37 16.94
N LEU A 760 44.76 -24.28 16.47
CA LEU A 760 44.27 -23.22 17.35
C LEU A 760 43.02 -23.62 18.14
N LEU A 761 42.14 -24.48 17.60
CA LEU A 761 41.01 -25.03 18.34
C LEU A 761 41.47 -25.90 19.51
N ARG A 762 42.48 -26.76 19.29
CA ARG A 762 43.09 -27.57 20.36
C ARG A 762 43.73 -26.69 21.42
N TRP A 763 44.53 -25.71 21.00
CA TRP A 763 45.15 -24.73 21.90
C TRP A 763 44.10 -23.95 22.73
N ALA A 764 43.00 -23.53 22.10
CA ALA A 764 41.94 -22.78 22.78
C ALA A 764 41.18 -23.65 23.81
N ALA A 765 40.97 -24.94 23.53
CA ALA A 765 40.40 -25.88 24.46
C ALA A 765 41.32 -26.11 25.67
N GLU A 766 42.60 -26.38 25.45
CA GLU A 766 43.61 -26.55 26.50
C GLU A 766 43.74 -25.29 27.37
N SER A 767 43.74 -24.11 26.76
CA SER A 767 43.81 -22.82 27.45
C SER A 767 42.60 -22.60 28.38
N ARG A 768 41.40 -23.04 27.97
CA ARG A 768 40.20 -22.97 28.80
C ARG A 768 40.22 -23.98 29.96
N GLU A 769 40.73 -25.19 29.73
CA GLU A 769 40.87 -26.19 30.79
C GLU A 769 41.86 -25.72 31.86
N ARG A 770 43.01 -25.15 31.47
CA ARG A 770 44.00 -24.59 32.40
C ARG A 770 43.46 -23.38 33.18
N GLY A 771 42.64 -22.55 32.54
CA GLY A 771 41.94 -21.45 33.23
C GLY A 771 40.87 -21.93 34.23
N ARG A 772 40.21 -23.06 33.96
CA ARG A 772 39.22 -23.67 34.86
C ARG A 772 39.84 -24.45 36.01
N SER A 773 41.07 -24.94 35.87
CA SER A 773 41.78 -25.70 36.91
C SER A 773 42.41 -24.83 38.02
N GLY A 774 42.13 -23.52 38.04
CA GLY A 774 42.53 -22.61 39.13
C GLY A 774 43.97 -22.12 39.06
N LEU A 775 44.71 -22.42 37.99
CA LEU A 775 46.01 -21.82 37.71
C LEU A 775 45.79 -20.36 37.28
N VAL A 776 46.34 -19.39 38.03
CA VAL A 776 46.24 -17.96 37.74
C VAL A 776 47.64 -17.40 37.45
N GLY A 777 47.77 -16.57 36.40
CA GLY A 777 49.02 -15.89 36.02
C GLY A 777 49.87 -16.64 34.99
N LEU A 778 51.18 -16.39 34.99
CA LEU A 778 52.17 -16.83 33.98
C LEU A 778 52.21 -18.35 33.69
N PHE A 779 51.67 -19.18 34.58
CA PHE A 779 51.59 -20.64 34.43
C PHE A 779 50.31 -21.13 33.73
N ALA A 780 49.37 -20.23 33.45
CA ALA A 780 48.11 -20.51 32.74
C ALA A 780 48.10 -19.99 31.30
N GLU A 781 49.01 -19.08 30.94
CA GLU A 781 49.12 -18.54 29.57
C GLU A 781 49.97 -19.46 28.71
N VAL A 782 49.29 -20.29 27.92
CA VAL A 782 49.89 -20.86 26.72
C VAL A 782 49.86 -19.77 25.66
N GLU A 783 51.03 -19.31 25.22
CA GLU A 783 51.12 -18.35 24.15
C GLU A 783 50.44 -18.90 22.88
N GLU A 784 49.74 -18.04 22.14
CA GLU A 784 49.08 -18.45 20.90
C GLU A 784 50.13 -18.91 19.89
N PRO A 785 50.02 -20.14 19.34
CA PRO A 785 50.95 -20.58 18.31
C PRO A 785 50.80 -19.70 17.05
N PRO A 786 51.89 -19.44 16.32
CA PRO A 786 51.82 -18.67 15.07
C PRO A 786 50.93 -19.38 14.03
N LEU A 787 50.36 -18.61 13.11
CA LEU A 787 49.58 -19.18 12.01
C LEU A 787 50.42 -20.15 11.18
N VAL A 788 49.84 -21.31 10.87
CA VAL A 788 50.41 -22.34 10.01
C VAL A 788 50.65 -21.76 8.63
N GLU A 789 51.87 -21.91 8.10
CA GLU A 789 52.18 -21.45 6.77
C GLU A 789 51.45 -22.28 5.70
N ALA A 790 50.83 -21.58 4.76
CA ALA A 790 50.17 -22.13 3.59
C ALA A 790 50.39 -21.17 2.41
N PRO A 791 50.46 -21.69 1.17
CA PRO A 791 50.48 -20.83 -0.02
C PRO A 791 49.17 -20.03 -0.11
N PRO A 792 49.22 -18.74 -0.48
CA PRO A 792 48.01 -17.93 -0.68
C PRO A 792 47.04 -18.57 -1.67
N LEU A 793 45.74 -18.38 -1.44
CA LEU A 793 44.72 -18.86 -2.38
C LEU A 793 44.86 -18.16 -3.72
N ASP A 794 44.72 -18.90 -4.81
CA ASP A 794 44.49 -18.30 -6.11
C ASP A 794 43.12 -17.60 -6.13
N GLU A 795 42.97 -16.58 -6.98
CA GLU A 795 41.79 -15.73 -7.00
C GLU A 795 40.49 -16.49 -7.34
N ILE A 796 40.56 -17.51 -8.21
CA ILE A 796 39.40 -18.35 -8.53
C ILE A 796 38.95 -19.11 -7.29
N THR A 797 39.89 -19.77 -6.59
CA THR A 797 39.57 -20.48 -5.36
C THR A 797 39.04 -19.54 -4.29
N ARG A 798 39.59 -18.34 -4.14
CA ARG A 798 39.10 -17.30 -3.21
C ARG A 798 37.65 -16.90 -3.53
N LEU A 799 37.36 -16.55 -4.78
CA LEU A 799 36.02 -16.15 -5.22
C LEU A 799 35.01 -17.30 -5.06
N ARG A 800 35.41 -18.54 -5.36
CA ARG A 800 34.58 -19.72 -5.13
C ARG A 800 34.23 -19.88 -3.64
N TYR A 801 35.18 -19.65 -2.74
CA TYR A 801 34.92 -19.68 -1.30
C TYR A 801 33.98 -18.55 -0.85
N GLU A 802 34.07 -17.36 -1.45
CA GLU A 802 33.09 -16.30 -1.20
C GLU A 802 31.68 -16.71 -1.63
N LYS A 803 31.52 -17.27 -2.83
CA LYS A 803 30.21 -17.76 -3.30
C LYS A 803 29.67 -18.89 -2.43
N GLU A 804 30.53 -19.81 -1.97
CA GLU A 804 30.13 -20.86 -1.05
C GLU A 804 29.64 -20.30 0.30
N ALA A 805 30.32 -19.28 0.83
CA ALA A 805 30.05 -18.74 2.16
C ALA A 805 29.00 -17.62 2.20
N LEU A 806 28.84 -16.85 1.13
CA LEU A 806 27.92 -15.70 1.06
C LEU A 806 26.80 -15.91 0.03
N GLY A 807 26.89 -16.93 -0.82
CA GLY A 807 25.97 -17.20 -1.92
C GLY A 807 26.29 -16.43 -3.20
N ILE A 808 27.17 -15.44 -3.15
CA ILE A 808 27.52 -14.55 -4.26
C ILE A 808 29.01 -14.25 -4.28
N TYR A 809 29.52 -13.75 -5.41
CA TYR A 809 30.87 -13.21 -5.47
C TYR A 809 30.90 -11.76 -4.97
N VAL A 810 31.76 -11.45 -4.00
CA VAL A 810 31.86 -10.09 -3.44
C VAL A 810 33.09 -9.40 -4.00
N SER A 811 34.28 -9.94 -3.87
CA SER A 811 35.51 -9.22 -4.26
C SER A 811 35.76 -9.07 -5.77
N GLY A 812 34.98 -9.73 -6.64
CA GLY A 812 35.13 -9.68 -8.10
C GLY A 812 34.28 -10.76 -8.79
N HIS A 813 34.56 -11.09 -10.05
CA HIS A 813 33.92 -12.21 -10.75
C HIS A 813 34.99 -13.11 -11.42
N PRO A 814 34.87 -14.45 -11.37
CA PRO A 814 35.90 -15.35 -11.93
C PRO A 814 36.20 -15.14 -13.42
N VAL A 815 35.22 -14.65 -14.19
CA VAL A 815 35.37 -14.39 -15.64
C VAL A 815 36.49 -13.39 -15.96
N LEU A 816 36.77 -12.45 -15.04
CA LEU A 816 37.79 -11.41 -15.22
C LEU A 816 39.22 -11.98 -15.34
N ARG A 817 39.44 -13.24 -14.92
CA ARG A 817 40.74 -13.90 -14.99
C ARG A 817 41.00 -14.59 -16.33
N TYR A 818 40.04 -14.60 -17.25
CA TYR A 818 40.11 -15.28 -18.54
C TYR A 818 40.11 -14.25 -19.69
N PRO A 819 41.24 -13.56 -19.91
CA PRO A 819 41.36 -12.58 -20.99
C PRO A 819 41.16 -13.27 -22.35
N GLY A 820 40.53 -12.57 -23.28
CA GLY A 820 40.08 -13.08 -24.58
C GLY A 820 38.59 -13.42 -24.61
N LEU A 821 37.97 -13.85 -23.51
CA LEU A 821 36.54 -14.17 -23.51
C LEU A 821 35.65 -12.92 -23.58
N ARG A 822 35.99 -11.88 -22.80
CA ARG A 822 35.24 -10.61 -22.79
C ARG A 822 35.38 -9.86 -24.10
N GLU A 823 36.57 -9.92 -24.67
CA GLU A 823 36.99 -9.24 -25.89
C GLU A 823 36.32 -9.88 -27.11
N VAL A 824 35.97 -11.18 -27.05
CA VAL A 824 35.21 -11.86 -28.10
C VAL A 824 33.69 -11.69 -27.91
N ALA A 825 33.23 -11.52 -26.68
CA ALA A 825 31.81 -11.31 -26.38
C ALA A 825 31.26 -10.08 -27.10
N SER A 826 30.02 -10.20 -27.59
CA SER A 826 29.33 -9.12 -28.29
C SER A 826 28.93 -7.98 -27.36
N CYS A 827 28.50 -8.31 -26.14
CA CYS A 827 28.15 -7.37 -25.10
C CYS A 827 28.24 -8.05 -23.71
N PRO A 828 28.31 -7.27 -22.62
CA PRO A 828 28.03 -7.77 -21.27
C PRO A 828 26.60 -8.32 -21.16
N LEU A 829 26.38 -9.26 -20.23
CA LEU A 829 25.09 -9.94 -20.08
C LEU A 829 23.96 -8.99 -19.69
N GLU A 830 24.22 -8.01 -18.82
CA GLU A 830 23.22 -7.01 -18.41
C GLU A 830 22.79 -6.09 -19.56
N GLU A 831 23.68 -5.83 -20.52
CA GLU A 831 23.42 -4.93 -21.65
C GLU A 831 22.68 -5.63 -22.82
N LEU A 832 22.58 -6.95 -22.80
CA LEU A 832 21.94 -7.73 -23.85
C LEU A 832 20.53 -7.23 -24.24
N PRO A 833 19.64 -6.85 -23.30
CA PRO A 833 18.32 -6.34 -23.64
C PRO A 833 18.33 -4.99 -24.36
N GLU A 834 19.31 -4.14 -24.12
CA GLU A 834 19.46 -2.87 -24.80
C GLU A 834 20.16 -3.05 -26.15
N PHE A 835 21.25 -3.84 -26.15
CA PHE A 835 22.01 -4.20 -27.34
C PHE A 835 21.11 -4.83 -28.41
N VAL A 836 20.28 -5.80 -28.02
CA VAL A 836 19.43 -6.51 -28.98
C VAL A 836 18.35 -5.62 -29.57
N ARG A 837 17.85 -4.56 -28.90
CA ARG A 837 16.70 -3.75 -29.37
C ARG A 837 16.88 -3.16 -30.77
N GLY A 838 18.09 -2.76 -31.13
CA GLY A 838 18.44 -2.17 -32.42
C GLY A 838 18.64 -3.17 -33.56
N LEU A 839 18.66 -4.47 -33.27
CA LEU A 839 18.99 -5.54 -34.23
C LEU A 839 17.71 -6.13 -34.89
N PRO A 840 17.84 -6.80 -36.06
CA PRO A 840 16.73 -7.50 -36.72
C PRO A 840 16.13 -8.63 -35.86
N GLY A 841 15.00 -9.19 -36.30
CA GLY A 841 14.32 -10.26 -35.57
C GLY A 841 15.18 -11.52 -35.45
N ARG A 842 15.44 -11.94 -34.20
CA ARG A 842 16.27 -13.11 -33.82
C ARG A 842 17.76 -12.98 -34.14
N PRO A 843 18.47 -11.99 -33.58
CA PRO A 843 19.91 -11.87 -33.82
C PRO A 843 20.67 -13.03 -33.17
N ARG A 844 21.79 -13.40 -33.79
CA ARG A 844 22.80 -14.30 -33.22
C ARG A 844 23.86 -13.44 -32.54
N VAL A 845 24.15 -13.72 -31.27
CA VAL A 845 25.09 -12.97 -30.44
C VAL A 845 26.06 -13.92 -29.73
N LEU A 846 27.28 -13.45 -29.48
CA LEU A 846 28.26 -14.16 -28.67
C LEU A 846 28.21 -13.63 -27.24
N LEU A 847 27.98 -14.51 -26.28
CA LEU A 847 27.94 -14.21 -24.85
C LEU A 847 29.08 -14.96 -24.16
N ALA A 848 29.80 -14.29 -23.27
CA ALA A 848 30.83 -14.93 -22.46
C ALA A 848 30.46 -14.86 -20.98
N GLY A 849 30.76 -15.91 -20.24
CA GLY A 849 30.50 -15.95 -18.81
C GLY A 849 30.87 -17.28 -18.17
N MET A 850 30.54 -17.39 -16.89
CA MET A 850 30.72 -18.58 -16.06
C MET A 850 29.42 -19.35 -15.97
N VAL A 851 29.50 -20.67 -16.11
CA VAL A 851 28.32 -21.53 -15.94
C VAL A 851 28.06 -21.77 -14.47
N GLU A 852 26.91 -21.34 -13.97
CA GLU A 852 26.57 -21.47 -12.54
C GLU A 852 25.71 -22.69 -12.22
N ALA A 853 24.81 -23.06 -13.11
CA ALA A 853 23.88 -24.15 -12.90
C ALA A 853 23.56 -24.82 -14.22
N VAL A 854 23.44 -26.15 -14.22
CA VAL A 854 23.10 -26.93 -15.43
C VAL A 854 22.02 -27.95 -15.08
N VAL A 855 20.88 -27.83 -15.75
CA VAL A 855 19.74 -28.73 -15.60
C VAL A 855 19.49 -29.44 -16.92
N ARG A 856 19.69 -30.77 -16.94
CA ARG A 856 19.44 -31.62 -18.11
C ARG A 856 18.06 -32.29 -17.95
N LYS A 857 17.17 -32.11 -18.92
CA LYS A 857 15.79 -32.64 -18.88
C LYS A 857 15.36 -33.20 -20.23
N PRO A 858 14.48 -34.22 -20.25
CA PRO A 858 13.80 -34.63 -21.48
C PRO A 858 12.73 -33.58 -21.86
N THR A 859 12.58 -33.35 -23.16
CA THR A 859 11.57 -32.45 -23.75
C THR A 859 10.27 -33.19 -24.02
N ARG A 860 9.13 -32.47 -24.05
CA ARG A 860 7.81 -33.04 -24.39
C ARG A 860 7.76 -33.64 -25.80
N SER A 861 8.65 -33.22 -26.69
CA SER A 861 8.79 -33.68 -28.07
C SER A 861 9.72 -34.89 -28.26
N GLY A 862 10.27 -35.46 -27.19
CA GLY A 862 11.04 -36.71 -27.24
C GLY A 862 12.57 -36.58 -27.40
N GLY A 863 13.15 -35.38 -27.27
CA GLY A 863 14.61 -35.14 -27.24
C GLY A 863 15.13 -34.66 -25.87
N MET A 864 16.43 -34.45 -25.72
CA MET A 864 17.02 -33.86 -24.50
C MET A 864 17.19 -32.34 -24.62
N MET A 865 17.13 -31.64 -23.48
CA MET A 865 17.45 -30.22 -23.36
C MET A 865 18.38 -29.96 -22.16
N ALA A 866 19.22 -28.94 -22.29
CA ALA A 866 20.02 -28.38 -21.20
C ALA A 866 19.59 -26.93 -20.97
N ARG A 867 19.14 -26.61 -19.77
CA ARG A 867 18.92 -25.25 -19.29
C ARG A 867 20.07 -24.92 -18.37
N PHE A 868 20.78 -23.82 -18.63
CA PHE A 868 21.92 -23.42 -17.83
C PHE A 868 21.96 -21.91 -17.62
N THR A 869 22.55 -21.51 -16.49
CA THR A 869 22.74 -20.10 -16.14
C THR A 869 24.16 -19.69 -16.46
N LEU A 870 24.31 -18.62 -17.23
CA LEU A 870 25.58 -17.99 -17.56
C LEU A 870 25.67 -16.66 -16.80
N SER A 871 26.77 -16.40 -16.09
CA SER A 871 27.00 -15.16 -15.34
C SER A 871 28.31 -14.47 -15.70
N ASP A 872 28.33 -13.14 -15.62
CA ASP A 872 29.53 -12.30 -15.75
C ASP A 872 29.56 -11.30 -14.58
N GLU A 873 30.50 -10.35 -14.60
CA GLU A 873 30.58 -9.30 -13.57
C GLU A 873 29.38 -8.34 -13.55
N THR A 874 28.59 -8.31 -14.63
CA THR A 874 27.45 -7.40 -14.82
C THR A 874 26.11 -8.05 -14.52
N GLY A 875 25.95 -9.35 -14.80
CA GLY A 875 24.66 -9.96 -15.05
C GLY A 875 24.68 -11.48 -14.90
N ALA A 876 23.48 -12.06 -14.81
CA ALA A 876 23.28 -13.50 -15.00
C ALA A 876 22.08 -13.70 -15.91
N LEU A 877 22.18 -14.67 -16.81
CA LEU A 877 21.15 -14.94 -17.81
C LEU A 877 20.99 -16.44 -18.00
N GLU A 878 19.74 -16.85 -18.17
CA GLU A 878 19.41 -18.22 -18.50
C GLU A 878 19.45 -18.47 -20.01
N ALA A 879 20.19 -19.50 -20.41
CA ALA A 879 20.25 -19.99 -21.77
C ALA A 879 19.73 -21.43 -21.86
N VAL A 880 19.10 -21.75 -22.99
CA VAL A 880 18.57 -23.10 -23.24
C VAL A 880 19.15 -23.67 -24.54
N ALA A 881 19.69 -24.88 -24.46
CA ALA A 881 20.07 -25.69 -25.62
C ALA A 881 19.08 -26.85 -25.79
N PHE A 882 18.55 -27.03 -27.00
CA PHE A 882 17.64 -28.13 -27.34
C PHE A 882 17.95 -28.72 -28.73
N GLY A 883 17.43 -29.91 -29.02
CA GLY A 883 17.56 -30.54 -30.33
C GLY A 883 19.01 -30.86 -30.68
N ARG A 884 19.45 -30.54 -31.91
CA ARG A 884 20.81 -30.83 -32.40
C ARG A 884 21.90 -30.05 -31.66
N ALA A 885 21.60 -28.85 -31.17
CA ALA A 885 22.56 -28.04 -30.41
C ALA A 885 22.93 -28.70 -29.06
N TYR A 886 22.01 -29.47 -28.46
CA TYR A 886 22.26 -30.15 -27.19
C TYR A 886 23.46 -31.12 -27.25
N GLU A 887 23.62 -31.86 -28.35
CA GLU A 887 24.68 -32.88 -28.50
C GLU A 887 26.08 -32.26 -28.45
N GLY A 888 26.27 -31.09 -29.08
CA GLY A 888 27.53 -30.35 -29.06
C GLY A 888 27.77 -29.52 -27.80
N VAL A 889 26.69 -29.03 -27.17
CA VAL A 889 26.78 -28.13 -26.01
C VAL A 889 26.89 -28.89 -24.67
N SER A 890 26.09 -29.94 -24.48
CA SER A 890 25.97 -30.63 -23.19
C SER A 890 27.29 -31.17 -22.60
N PRO A 891 28.26 -31.70 -23.38
CA PRO A 891 29.53 -32.20 -22.85
C PRO A 891 30.43 -31.11 -22.25
N LYS A 892 30.30 -29.88 -22.76
CA LYS A 892 31.12 -28.72 -22.36
C LYS A 892 30.52 -27.96 -21.17
N LEU A 893 29.23 -28.16 -20.89
CA LEU A 893 28.54 -27.57 -19.74
C LEU A 893 28.93 -28.26 -18.42
N LYS A 894 29.84 -27.61 -17.68
CA LYS A 894 30.20 -27.94 -16.29
C LYS A 894 30.03 -26.70 -15.41
N GLU A 895 29.65 -26.90 -14.17
CA GLU A 895 29.59 -25.82 -13.17
C GLU A 895 30.99 -25.21 -12.96
N ASP A 896 31.05 -23.90 -12.75
CA ASP A 896 32.27 -23.09 -12.63
C ASP A 896 33.18 -23.11 -13.88
N ALA A 897 32.65 -23.48 -15.05
CA ALA A 897 33.42 -23.47 -16.30
C ALA A 897 33.22 -22.15 -17.08
N PRO A 898 34.31 -21.51 -17.56
CA PRO A 898 34.23 -20.36 -18.44
C PRO A 898 33.86 -20.81 -19.86
N LEU A 899 32.80 -20.23 -20.43
CA LEU A 899 32.36 -20.55 -21.78
C LEU A 899 32.08 -19.30 -22.60
N LEU A 900 32.37 -19.42 -23.90
CA LEU A 900 31.82 -18.57 -24.94
C LEU A 900 30.60 -19.28 -25.54
N VAL A 901 29.47 -18.59 -25.64
CA VAL A 901 28.18 -19.12 -26.07
C VAL A 901 27.68 -18.33 -27.28
N LEU A 902 27.50 -19.01 -28.41
CA LEU A 902 26.74 -18.46 -29.52
C LEU A 902 25.27 -18.72 -29.30
N ALA A 903 24.48 -17.66 -29.13
CA ALA A 903 23.07 -17.76 -28.85
C ALA A 903 22.22 -16.95 -29.84
N GLU A 904 21.04 -17.49 -30.16
CA GLU A 904 19.98 -16.79 -30.85
C GLU A 904 19.02 -16.19 -29.81
N VAL A 905 18.71 -14.90 -29.95
CA VAL A 905 17.90 -14.18 -28.96
C VAL A 905 16.53 -13.85 -29.53
N GLU A 906 15.49 -14.47 -28.99
CA GLU A 906 14.10 -14.16 -29.34
C GLU A 906 13.51 -13.17 -28.34
N ARG A 907 12.83 -12.12 -28.83
CA ARG A 907 12.05 -11.20 -27.99
C ARG A 907 10.63 -11.72 -27.87
N ASN A 908 10.10 -11.84 -26.65
CA ASN A 908 8.70 -12.20 -26.40
C ASN A 908 8.04 -11.17 -25.46
N GLU A 909 6.73 -11.30 -25.21
CA GLU A 909 6.00 -10.41 -24.30
C GLU A 909 6.44 -10.52 -22.83
N GLU A 910 7.13 -11.62 -22.46
CA GLU A 910 7.59 -11.93 -21.09
C GLU A 910 9.08 -11.61 -20.84
N GLY A 911 9.84 -11.18 -21.86
CA GLY A 911 11.29 -10.92 -21.76
C GLY A 911 12.11 -11.38 -22.99
N LEU A 912 13.39 -11.69 -22.74
CA LEU A 912 14.29 -12.27 -23.75
C LEU A 912 14.38 -13.78 -23.55
N ARG A 913 14.31 -14.52 -24.65
CA ARG A 913 14.58 -15.94 -24.67
C ARG A 913 15.89 -16.19 -25.39
N VAL A 914 16.88 -16.73 -24.67
CA VAL A 914 18.21 -17.01 -25.21
C VAL A 914 18.36 -18.49 -25.50
N VAL A 915 18.59 -18.81 -26.78
CA VAL A 915 18.71 -20.18 -27.28
C VAL A 915 20.16 -20.42 -27.70
N ALA A 916 20.87 -21.26 -26.94
CA ALA A 916 22.26 -21.59 -27.23
C ALA A 916 22.37 -22.53 -28.44
N GLN A 917 23.18 -22.14 -29.41
CA GLN A 917 23.44 -22.88 -30.66
C GLN A 917 24.76 -23.64 -30.61
N ALA A 918 25.82 -23.00 -30.08
CA ALA A 918 27.15 -23.60 -29.92
C ALA A 918 27.87 -23.01 -28.70
N VAL A 919 28.81 -23.77 -28.13
CA VAL A 919 29.66 -23.31 -27.02
C VAL A 919 31.12 -23.72 -27.22
N TRP A 920 32.04 -22.87 -26.75
CA TRP A 920 33.47 -23.10 -26.74
C TRP A 920 34.05 -22.93 -25.34
N THR A 921 35.03 -23.75 -24.98
CA THR A 921 35.78 -23.58 -23.73
C THR A 921 36.82 -22.47 -23.87
N TYR A 922 37.32 -21.98 -22.74
CA TYR A 922 38.38 -20.98 -22.74
C TYR A 922 39.61 -21.41 -23.56
N GLU A 923 40.03 -22.68 -23.47
CA GLU A 923 41.18 -23.20 -24.22
C GLU A 923 40.94 -23.14 -25.73
N GLU A 924 39.75 -23.52 -26.18
CA GLU A 924 39.37 -23.44 -27.61
C GLU A 924 39.34 -22.00 -28.12
N VAL A 925 38.95 -21.04 -27.27
CA VAL A 925 38.97 -19.62 -27.62
C VAL A 925 40.40 -19.07 -27.66
N ALA A 926 41.26 -19.51 -26.74
CA ALA A 926 42.66 -19.08 -26.67
C ALA A 926 43.53 -19.62 -27.82
N GLU A 927 43.19 -20.80 -28.36
CA GLU A 927 43.85 -21.41 -29.51
C GLU A 927 43.34 -20.90 -30.87
N ALA A 928 42.25 -20.13 -30.89
CA ALA A 928 41.68 -19.60 -32.12
C ALA A 928 42.62 -18.60 -32.82
N PRO A 929 42.53 -18.47 -34.16
CA PRO A 929 43.23 -17.43 -34.90
C PRO A 929 42.98 -16.06 -34.29
N ARG A 930 44.01 -15.21 -34.24
CA ARG A 930 43.91 -13.86 -33.69
C ARG A 930 43.51 -12.85 -34.77
N ALA A 931 42.97 -11.73 -34.33
CA ALA A 931 42.69 -10.54 -35.09
C ALA A 931 43.22 -9.31 -34.33
N LEU A 932 43.46 -8.22 -35.05
CA LEU A 932 43.83 -6.96 -34.43
C LEU A 932 42.57 -6.16 -34.10
N GLU A 933 42.44 -5.71 -32.87
CA GLU A 933 41.41 -4.76 -32.45
C GLU A 933 42.07 -3.45 -32.03
N VAL A 934 41.61 -2.33 -32.59
CA VAL A 934 42.13 -0.99 -32.27
C VAL A 934 41.01 -0.19 -31.61
N GLU A 935 41.26 0.30 -30.40
CA GLU A 935 40.39 1.22 -29.69
C GLU A 935 40.66 2.65 -30.18
N VAL A 936 39.59 3.31 -30.62
CA VAL A 936 39.63 4.68 -31.13
C VAL A 936 38.63 5.54 -30.36
N ASP A 937 39.12 6.60 -29.74
CA ASP A 937 38.26 7.63 -29.15
C ASP A 937 37.56 8.40 -30.28
N HIS A 938 36.26 8.70 -30.11
CA HIS A 938 35.50 9.49 -31.08
C HIS A 938 36.16 10.84 -31.39
N ALA A 939 36.86 11.45 -30.44
CA ALA A 939 37.59 12.70 -30.63
C ALA A 939 38.74 12.60 -31.66
N LEU A 940 39.22 11.40 -31.95
CA LEU A 940 40.32 11.13 -32.88
C LEU A 940 39.84 10.75 -34.29
N LEU A 941 38.53 10.71 -34.53
CA LEU A 941 37.91 10.36 -35.82
C LEU A 941 37.63 11.58 -36.72
N ASP A 942 38.60 12.49 -36.87
CA ASP A 942 38.55 13.53 -37.91
C ASP A 942 39.24 13.03 -39.21
N GLU A 943 39.15 13.80 -40.30
CA GLU A 943 39.76 13.41 -41.58
C GLU A 943 41.27 13.13 -41.47
N ARG A 944 41.97 13.78 -40.54
CA ARG A 944 43.41 13.60 -40.33
C ARG A 944 43.70 12.32 -39.55
N GLY A 945 42.95 12.05 -38.49
CA GLY A 945 43.08 10.84 -37.68
C GLY A 945 42.72 9.58 -38.46
N VAL A 946 41.67 9.64 -39.29
CA VAL A 946 41.31 8.53 -40.20
C VAL A 946 42.38 8.33 -41.27
N ALA A 947 42.94 9.40 -41.84
CA ALA A 947 44.01 9.29 -42.84
C ALA A 947 45.31 8.74 -42.22
N LEU A 948 45.66 9.15 -41.00
CA LEU A 948 46.81 8.65 -40.25
C LEU A 948 46.65 7.16 -39.93
N LEU A 949 45.52 6.77 -39.33
CA LEU A 949 45.21 5.37 -39.03
C LEU A 949 45.28 4.52 -40.30
N ARG A 950 44.69 5.01 -41.41
CA ARG A 950 44.76 4.31 -42.70
C ARG A 950 46.18 4.18 -43.23
N SER A 951 47.00 5.23 -43.16
CA SER A 951 48.41 5.18 -43.60
C SER A 951 49.19 4.13 -42.83
N LEU A 952 49.06 4.11 -41.50
CA LEU A 952 49.72 3.13 -40.63
C LEU A 952 49.29 1.70 -40.95
N LEU A 953 47.99 1.48 -41.22
CA LEU A 953 47.50 0.14 -41.58
C LEU A 953 47.94 -0.30 -42.99
N ASP A 954 47.96 0.63 -43.96
CA ASP A 954 48.36 0.34 -45.35
C ASP A 954 49.87 0.08 -45.48
N GLU A 955 50.70 0.66 -44.60
CA GLU A 955 52.16 0.44 -44.54
C GLU A 955 52.54 -0.94 -43.99
N HIS A 956 51.62 -1.61 -43.28
CA HIS A 956 51.84 -2.89 -42.61
C HIS A 956 50.81 -3.97 -43.04
N PRO A 957 50.78 -4.37 -44.33
CA PRO A 957 49.82 -5.36 -44.83
C PRO A 957 50.15 -6.76 -44.30
N GLY A 958 49.11 -7.56 -44.02
CA GLY A 958 49.29 -8.92 -43.52
C GLY A 958 48.06 -9.81 -43.68
N THR A 959 47.86 -10.74 -42.75
CA THR A 959 46.79 -11.74 -42.82
C THR A 959 45.72 -11.59 -41.74
N LEU A 960 45.97 -10.78 -40.70
CA LEU A 960 45.08 -10.60 -39.56
C LEU A 960 43.86 -9.75 -39.95
N PRO A 961 42.64 -10.18 -39.62
CA PRO A 961 41.45 -9.32 -39.66
C PRO A 961 41.61 -8.12 -38.72
N LEU A 962 40.94 -7.01 -39.05
CA LEU A 962 40.99 -5.77 -38.30
C LEU A 962 39.60 -5.39 -37.77
N TYR A 963 39.52 -5.10 -36.48
CA TYR A 963 38.36 -4.57 -35.78
C TYR A 963 38.67 -3.18 -35.23
N LEU A 964 37.73 -2.25 -35.33
CA LEU A 964 37.81 -0.92 -34.70
C LEU A 964 36.76 -0.78 -33.62
N ARG A 965 37.18 -0.61 -32.37
CA ARG A 965 36.32 -0.33 -31.22
C ARG A 965 36.25 1.17 -31.02
N VAL A 966 35.15 1.78 -31.44
CA VAL A 966 34.92 3.21 -31.39
C VAL A 966 34.07 3.56 -30.17
N GLN A 967 34.64 4.32 -29.23
CA GLN A 967 33.89 4.85 -28.09
C GLN A 967 33.09 6.09 -28.52
N GLY A 968 31.81 5.89 -28.86
CA GLY A 968 30.91 6.96 -29.27
C GLY A 968 30.25 7.69 -28.08
N PRO A 969 29.60 8.84 -28.32
CA PRO A 969 28.94 9.63 -27.27
C PRO A 969 27.73 8.94 -26.60
N PHE A 970 27.21 7.86 -27.18
CA PHE A 970 26.02 7.15 -26.68
C PHE A 970 26.22 5.62 -26.57
N GLY A 971 27.45 5.14 -26.66
CA GLY A 971 27.76 3.72 -26.61
C GLY A 971 29.03 3.36 -27.37
N GLU A 972 29.47 2.13 -27.18
CA GLU A 972 30.62 1.56 -27.86
C GLU A 972 30.18 0.88 -29.16
N ALA A 973 30.91 1.10 -30.24
CA ALA A 973 30.67 0.42 -31.51
C ALA A 973 31.88 -0.36 -32.00
N LEU A 974 31.68 -1.59 -32.50
CA LEU A 974 32.75 -2.41 -33.05
C LEU A 974 32.58 -2.61 -34.57
N PHE A 975 33.49 -2.07 -35.37
CA PHE A 975 33.48 -2.20 -36.82
C PHE A 975 34.46 -3.27 -37.30
N ALA A 976 33.97 -4.23 -38.10
CA ALA A 976 34.82 -5.22 -38.77
C ALA A 976 35.26 -4.71 -40.17
N LEU A 977 36.55 -4.46 -40.37
CA LEU A 977 37.10 -3.96 -41.64
C LEU A 977 37.46 -5.11 -42.58
N ARG A 978 36.45 -5.69 -43.23
CA ARG A 978 36.57 -6.89 -44.08
C ARG A 978 37.50 -6.75 -45.30
N GLY A 979 37.86 -5.53 -45.70
CA GLY A 979 38.74 -5.24 -46.84
C GLY A 979 40.20 -4.98 -46.49
N VAL A 980 40.54 -4.87 -45.20
CA VAL A 980 41.88 -4.50 -44.74
C VAL A 980 42.44 -5.66 -43.92
N ARG A 981 43.68 -6.07 -44.22
CA ARG A 981 44.40 -7.09 -43.45
C ARG A 981 45.78 -6.59 -43.10
N VAL A 982 46.17 -6.80 -41.86
CA VAL A 982 47.39 -6.22 -41.29
C VAL A 982 48.31 -7.27 -40.71
N GLY A 983 49.58 -6.95 -40.62
CA GLY A 983 50.59 -7.74 -39.92
C GLY A 983 50.53 -7.53 -38.41
N GLU A 984 51.10 -8.45 -37.64
CA GLU A 984 51.16 -8.34 -36.17
C GLU A 984 52.08 -7.18 -35.73
N GLU A 985 53.06 -6.85 -36.57
CA GLU A 985 54.04 -5.78 -36.37
C GLU A 985 53.46 -4.37 -36.29
N VAL A 986 52.19 -4.17 -36.71
CA VAL A 986 51.53 -2.85 -36.71
C VAL A 986 51.13 -2.36 -35.30
N VAL A 987 51.11 -3.25 -34.29
CA VAL A 987 50.72 -2.91 -32.91
C VAL A 987 51.63 -1.82 -32.32
N ALA A 988 52.96 -1.98 -32.40
CA ALA A 988 53.90 -1.04 -31.82
C ALA A 988 53.85 0.37 -32.48
N PRO A 989 53.76 0.49 -33.82
CA PRO A 989 53.47 1.77 -34.49
C PRO A 989 52.16 2.43 -34.05
N LEU A 990 51.08 1.66 -33.88
CA LEU A 990 49.79 2.19 -33.44
C LEU A 990 49.86 2.73 -32.00
N GLU A 991 50.49 2.00 -31.09
CA GLU A 991 50.69 2.43 -29.70
C GLU A 991 51.58 3.67 -29.57
N ALA A 992 52.59 3.81 -30.45
CA ALA A 992 53.47 4.98 -30.48
C ALA A 992 52.73 6.28 -30.86
N GLU A 993 51.69 6.18 -31.69
CA GLU A 993 50.83 7.29 -32.10
C GLU A 993 49.62 7.49 -31.14
N GLY A 994 49.58 6.73 -30.03
CA GLY A 994 48.58 6.89 -28.98
C GLY A 994 47.29 6.10 -29.18
N PHE A 995 47.21 5.20 -30.16
CA PHE A 995 46.11 4.25 -30.31
C PHE A 995 46.33 3.04 -29.40
N ARG A 996 45.28 2.57 -28.71
CA ARG A 996 45.35 1.30 -27.96
C ARG A 996 45.00 0.17 -28.91
N ALA A 997 45.88 -0.82 -29.03
CA ALA A 997 45.70 -1.95 -29.93
C ALA A 997 45.92 -3.28 -29.20
N TYR A 998 45.05 -4.25 -29.48
CA TYR A 998 45.04 -5.55 -28.82
C TYR A 998 44.96 -6.67 -29.84
N LEU A 999 45.68 -7.76 -29.58
CA LEU A 999 45.51 -9.01 -30.32
C LEU A 999 44.46 -9.85 -29.62
N VAL A 1000 43.28 -9.93 -30.22
CA VAL A 1000 42.10 -10.62 -29.67
C VAL A 1000 41.79 -11.86 -30.51
N PRO A 1001 41.11 -12.89 -29.97
CA PRO A 1001 40.64 -14.01 -30.80
C PRO A 1001 39.66 -13.53 -31.88
N ASP A 1002 39.75 -14.09 -33.09
CA ASP A 1002 38.94 -13.67 -34.23
C ASP A 1002 37.46 -14.06 -34.06
N ARG A 1003 36.61 -13.03 -33.91
CA ARG A 1003 35.16 -13.17 -33.69
C ARG A 1003 34.45 -13.94 -34.82
N GLU A 1004 34.90 -13.81 -36.06
CA GLU A 1004 34.28 -14.45 -37.23
C GLU A 1004 34.34 -15.99 -37.17
N VAL A 1005 35.37 -16.56 -36.52
CA VAL A 1005 35.51 -18.02 -36.32
C VAL A 1005 34.34 -18.58 -35.51
N PHE A 1006 33.90 -17.85 -34.50
CA PHE A 1006 32.84 -18.30 -33.60
C PHE A 1006 31.44 -18.01 -34.15
N LEU A 1007 31.26 -16.94 -34.94
CA LEU A 1007 29.97 -16.60 -35.55
C LEU A 1007 29.52 -17.62 -36.61
N GLN A 1008 30.47 -18.26 -37.32
CA GLN A 1008 30.18 -19.26 -38.35
C GLN A 1008 29.64 -20.58 -37.78
N GLY A 1009 29.94 -20.90 -36.51
CA GLY A 1009 29.52 -22.15 -35.85
C GLY A 1009 30.17 -23.42 -36.44
N ASN A 1010 29.86 -24.59 -35.87
CA ASN A 1010 30.47 -25.88 -36.28
C ASN A 1010 29.94 -26.44 -37.61
N GLY A 1011 29.20 -25.67 -38.42
CA GLY A 1011 28.58 -26.15 -39.65
C GLY A 1011 28.68 -25.11 -40.76
N GLY A 1012 29.38 -25.47 -41.85
CA GLY A 1012 29.49 -24.67 -43.08
C GLY A 1012 28.17 -24.54 -43.86
N GLY A 1013 27.20 -23.84 -43.27
CA GLY A 1013 25.93 -23.44 -43.89
C GLY A 1013 25.96 -22.01 -44.43
N GLN A 1014 25.06 -21.72 -45.37
CA GLN A 1014 24.99 -20.51 -46.20
C GLN A 1014 25.21 -19.18 -45.46
N LYS A 1015 25.88 -18.25 -46.16
CA LYS A 1015 25.97 -16.81 -45.85
C LYS A 1015 24.57 -16.16 -45.91
N GLU A 1016 23.71 -16.40 -44.94
CA GLU A 1016 22.60 -15.50 -44.62
C GLU A 1016 23.09 -14.47 -43.61
N GLU A 1017 22.56 -13.25 -43.70
CA GLU A 1017 23.02 -12.04 -43.00
C GLU A 1017 23.15 -12.25 -41.49
N VAL A 1018 24.35 -12.63 -41.05
CA VAL A 1018 24.84 -12.39 -39.71
C VAL A 1018 24.87 -10.88 -39.57
N VAL A 1019 24.06 -10.34 -38.67
CA VAL A 1019 23.99 -8.91 -38.39
C VAL A 1019 25.42 -8.45 -38.07
N PRO A 1020 26.08 -7.71 -38.98
CA PRO A 1020 27.33 -7.06 -38.62
C PRO A 1020 26.97 -6.07 -37.52
N PHE A 1021 27.78 -6.02 -36.47
CA PHE A 1021 27.68 -4.98 -35.46
C PHE A 1021 27.65 -3.61 -36.13
#